data_AF-A0A9D5YGV4-F1
#
_entry.id   AF-A0A9D5YGV4-F1
#
_cell.length_a   1.000
_cell.length_b   1.000
_cell.length_c   1.000
_cell.angle_alpha   90.00
_cell.angle_beta   90.00
_cell.angle_gamma   90.00
#
_symmetry.space_group_name_H-M   'P 1'
#
loop_
_entity.id
_entity.type
_entity.pdbx_description
1 polymer ?
#
loop_
_entity_poly.entity_id
_entity_poly.type
_entity_poly.pdbx_seq_one_letter_code
_entity_poly.pdbx_strand_id
1 'polypeptide(L)'
;MISKLIAVILCIASFLPAPFAPLFSEMELKYEISQGNFESPYIVRHLNDITVNGVSIDEYTVSSPDLTEGSLYYNAAQTLMKEFHKLSGKDIAVSDPEEKAFIITEELSDTDSFTLRVENGNVYITGSKTVGISRGIAAFSDEVLAKAEGSFDFTDGYEYNKVFSDYVTYEQFGAAGDGETDDLEAIVKTHEYANANGLSVFANETAVYYIGGANMTARIKTDTDWSTARFIIDDTNVENISSWIFTVTPSGSSYSVTEKVSPLKIDASNIGTSLDGESLVVLTDSNVKRYIRKGANQNSGSSQADVILVDKDGNISPDTPLIWDFDAITSAVVYPVDTETLTIKGGKFTTVANNAPSEYTYYARGIQVRRSNTVIDGIFHDVINEGKTGAPYSAFVSLSCCADVTVKNSTFTGHKRYETIGSAGTSVAMGSYDIGAATAVNATFLNCNQTNDITDGKYWGIAGTNYCKNLVYDGCSFSRFDAHQGVRNATIKNSVLGHHGIKLIGTGTALVENTTVLSDCFIALREDYGSTWNGDIIIRNCKFYPTGVTNNIIDAKNSEDHDFGYTCYLPRRVEVDGLFVHSIGFNFLFSMVNSKHLTDSYEAKYPVIPPEEMTVNNFSDLTTGNIFVSANTAIFDIGLLA
;
A
#
# COMPACT_ATOMS: atom_id res chain seq x y z
N MET A 1 18.18 46.15 9.89
CA MET A 1 19.08 46.37 8.73
C MET A 1 19.29 45.10 7.90
N ILE A 2 19.31 43.92 8.53
CA ILE A 2 19.45 42.61 7.85
C ILE A 2 18.20 42.22 7.01
N SER A 3 17.01 42.66 7.41
CA SER A 3 15.75 42.42 6.66
C SER A 3 15.66 43.15 5.31
N LYS A 4 16.42 44.24 5.10
CA LYS A 4 16.50 44.92 3.80
C LYS A 4 17.59 44.35 2.88
N LEU A 5 18.52 43.54 3.41
CA LEU A 5 19.58 42.91 2.63
C LEU A 5 19.06 41.64 1.91
N ILE A 6 18.12 40.92 2.53
CA ILE A 6 17.50 39.71 1.97
C ILE A 6 16.59 40.04 0.77
N ALA A 7 15.85 41.16 0.84
CA ALA A 7 15.02 41.64 -0.29
C ALA A 7 15.86 42.14 -1.49
N VAL A 8 17.08 42.62 -1.25
CA VAL A 8 18.01 43.04 -2.31
C VAL A 8 18.69 41.84 -2.97
N ILE A 9 18.97 40.77 -2.23
CA ILE A 9 19.51 39.51 -2.79
C ILE A 9 18.47 38.82 -3.70
N LEU A 10 17.19 38.85 -3.33
CA LEU A 10 16.08 38.32 -4.14
C LEU A 10 15.85 39.09 -5.46
N CYS A 11 16.22 40.37 -5.53
CA CYS A 11 16.14 41.17 -6.77
C CYS A 11 17.38 41.05 -7.67
N ILE A 12 18.51 40.53 -7.18
CA ILE A 12 19.76 40.39 -7.96
C ILE A 12 19.83 39.01 -8.64
N ALA A 13 19.15 37.99 -8.12
CA ALA A 13 19.07 36.66 -8.72
C ALA A 13 18.36 36.63 -10.09
N SER A 14 17.62 37.68 -10.46
CA SER A 14 16.94 37.80 -11.75
C SER A 14 17.77 38.46 -12.87
N PHE A 15 19.05 38.79 -12.61
CA PHE A 15 19.92 39.48 -13.59
C PHE A 15 21.31 38.84 -13.81
N LEU A 16 21.54 37.60 -13.37
CA LEU A 16 22.79 36.91 -13.70
C LEU A 16 22.76 36.36 -15.14
N PRO A 17 23.75 36.70 -15.98
CA PRO A 17 23.84 36.17 -17.35
C PRO A 17 24.16 34.67 -17.30
N ALA A 18 23.72 33.95 -18.33
CA ALA A 18 23.98 32.52 -18.54
C ALA A 18 25.49 32.25 -18.70
N PRO A 19 26.17 31.73 -17.65
CA PRO A 19 26.92 30.50 -17.84
C PRO A 19 26.92 29.63 -16.56
N PHE A 20 25.75 29.23 -16.08
CA PHE A 20 25.62 28.10 -15.12
C PHE A 20 24.81 26.93 -15.68
N ALA A 21 24.43 27.00 -16.97
CA ALA A 21 23.76 25.92 -17.68
C ALA A 21 24.49 24.55 -17.63
N PRO A 22 25.84 24.43 -17.52
CA PRO A 22 26.48 23.12 -17.49
C PRO A 22 26.66 22.52 -16.09
N LEU A 23 26.26 23.19 -14.99
CA LEU A 23 26.21 22.54 -13.66
C LEU A 23 24.88 21.79 -13.43
N PHE A 24 23.86 22.10 -14.22
CA PHE A 24 22.57 21.39 -14.21
C PHE A 24 22.56 20.18 -15.17
N SER A 25 23.57 20.04 -16.05
CA SER A 25 23.65 18.90 -16.98
C SER A 25 24.26 17.64 -16.36
N GLU A 26 24.91 17.74 -15.19
CA GLU A 26 25.30 16.56 -14.38
C GLU A 26 24.19 16.11 -13.42
N MET A 27 23.07 16.85 -13.35
CA MET A 27 21.81 16.37 -12.75
C MET A 27 21.00 15.49 -13.71
N GLU A 28 21.66 14.87 -14.70
CA GLU A 28 21.18 13.66 -15.38
C GLU A 28 21.18 12.43 -14.44
N LEU A 29 20.71 12.60 -13.21
CA LEU A 29 19.74 11.65 -12.67
C LEU A 29 18.41 11.98 -13.36
N LYS A 30 18.34 11.72 -14.67
CA LYS A 30 17.08 11.28 -15.27
C LYS A 30 16.74 10.00 -14.52
N TYR A 31 16.00 10.20 -13.43
CA TYR A 31 15.20 9.24 -12.71
C TYR A 31 15.14 7.90 -13.45
N GLU A 32 15.87 6.87 -12.97
CA GLU A 32 15.56 5.47 -13.31
C GLU A 32 14.10 5.12 -12.95
N ILE A 33 13.43 6.01 -12.22
CA ILE A 33 12.02 5.96 -11.82
C ILE A 33 11.04 6.27 -12.98
N SER A 34 11.51 6.79 -14.12
CA SER A 34 10.63 7.20 -15.23
C SER A 34 10.23 6.10 -16.22
N GLN A 35 10.47 4.83 -15.88
CA GLN A 35 9.96 3.68 -16.64
C GLN A 35 9.17 2.80 -15.68
N GLY A 36 8.01 2.29 -16.12
CA GLY A 36 7.03 1.55 -15.32
C GLY A 36 7.48 0.25 -14.64
N ASN A 37 8.79 0.07 -14.45
CA ASN A 37 9.46 -1.08 -13.86
C ASN A 37 10.40 -0.68 -12.71
N PHE A 38 10.23 0.49 -12.09
CA PHE A 38 11.11 0.92 -11.00
C PHE A 38 10.84 0.10 -9.72
N GLU A 39 11.68 -0.90 -9.48
CA GLU A 39 11.81 -1.59 -8.19
C GLU A 39 12.39 -0.63 -7.14
N SER A 40 11.85 -0.65 -5.92
CA SER A 40 12.49 0.05 -4.80
C SER A 40 13.94 -0.44 -4.62
N PRO A 41 14.93 0.46 -4.53
CA PRO A 41 16.32 0.06 -4.29
C PRO A 41 16.54 -0.54 -2.89
N TYR A 42 15.51 -0.53 -2.04
CA TYR A 42 15.55 -1.04 -0.68
C TYR A 42 14.65 -2.27 -0.48
N ILE A 43 14.32 -3.00 -1.53
CA ILE A 43 13.53 -4.24 -1.41
C ILE A 43 14.13 -5.15 -0.35
N VAL A 44 13.25 -5.62 0.53
CA VAL A 44 13.63 -6.56 1.58
C VAL A 44 13.81 -7.94 0.95
N ARG A 45 15.06 -8.41 0.89
CA ARG A 45 15.46 -9.71 0.32
C ARG A 45 15.78 -10.71 1.45
N HIS A 46 15.38 -11.97 1.26
CA HIS A 46 15.55 -13.03 2.26
C HIS A 46 16.91 -13.73 2.14
N LEU A 47 17.47 -13.79 0.93
CA LEU A 47 18.71 -14.47 0.60
C LEU A 47 19.73 -13.46 0.05
N ASN A 48 21.01 -13.73 0.32
CA ASN A 48 22.13 -13.04 -0.27
C ASN A 48 22.64 -13.74 -1.54
N ASP A 49 22.37 -15.04 -1.68
CA ASP A 49 22.75 -15.81 -2.87
C ASP A 49 21.95 -17.11 -3.02
N ILE A 50 21.90 -17.61 -4.25
CA ILE A 50 21.37 -18.94 -4.60
C ILE A 50 22.42 -19.62 -5.46
N THR A 51 22.77 -20.87 -5.13
CA THR A 51 23.86 -21.61 -5.78
C THR A 51 23.43 -23.03 -6.12
N VAL A 52 24.11 -23.67 -7.06
CA VAL A 52 23.98 -25.10 -7.39
C VAL A 52 25.37 -25.72 -7.29
N ASN A 53 25.56 -26.64 -6.34
CA ASN A 53 26.86 -27.20 -5.98
C ASN A 53 27.93 -26.11 -5.74
N GLY A 54 27.54 -25.02 -5.07
CA GLY A 54 28.41 -23.89 -4.76
C GLY A 54 28.73 -22.96 -5.93
N VAL A 55 28.12 -23.15 -7.11
CA VAL A 55 28.21 -22.24 -8.26
C VAL A 55 26.98 -21.31 -8.25
N SER A 56 27.18 -19.99 -8.33
CA SER A 56 26.08 -19.01 -8.39
C SER A 56 25.12 -19.28 -9.55
N ILE A 57 23.82 -19.06 -9.33
CA ILE A 57 22.81 -19.12 -10.39
C ILE A 57 23.01 -18.07 -11.50
N ASP A 58 23.87 -17.07 -11.29
CA ASP A 58 24.30 -16.13 -12.34
C ASP A 58 25.01 -16.85 -13.51
N GLU A 59 25.58 -18.03 -13.26
CA GLU A 59 26.22 -18.89 -14.28
C GLU A 59 25.27 -19.94 -14.84
N TYR A 60 24.01 -19.96 -14.42
CA TYR A 60 23.00 -20.89 -14.88
C TYR A 60 22.05 -20.22 -15.87
N THR A 61 21.32 -21.03 -16.63
CA THR A 61 20.22 -20.56 -17.48
C THR A 61 18.94 -21.33 -17.20
N VAL A 62 17.79 -20.74 -17.53
CA VAL A 62 16.51 -21.44 -17.55
C VAL A 62 16.25 -21.96 -18.95
N SER A 63 16.13 -23.27 -19.09
CA SER A 63 15.79 -23.95 -20.34
C SER A 63 14.32 -24.36 -20.30
N SER A 64 13.54 -23.90 -21.29
CA SER A 64 12.10 -24.16 -21.37
C SER A 64 11.69 -24.60 -22.79
N PRO A 65 10.83 -25.62 -22.95
CA PRO A 65 10.41 -26.13 -24.26
C PRO A 65 9.65 -25.15 -25.15
N ASP A 66 8.95 -24.16 -24.56
CA ASP A 66 8.17 -23.15 -25.26
C ASP A 66 8.26 -21.80 -24.53
N LEU A 67 8.69 -20.77 -25.25
CA LEU A 67 8.85 -19.41 -24.73
C LEU A 67 7.79 -18.44 -25.27
N THR A 68 6.72 -18.97 -25.89
CA THR A 68 5.56 -18.17 -26.29
C THR A 68 4.91 -17.55 -25.07
N GLU A 69 4.72 -16.23 -25.08
CA GLU A 69 4.12 -15.51 -23.96
C GLU A 69 2.77 -16.11 -23.55
N GLY A 70 2.60 -16.38 -22.26
CA GLY A 70 1.38 -16.98 -21.70
C GLY A 70 1.28 -18.50 -21.80
N SER A 71 2.23 -19.18 -22.46
CA SER A 71 2.32 -20.65 -22.40
C SER A 71 2.67 -21.13 -20.98
N LEU A 72 2.39 -22.41 -20.69
CA LEU A 72 2.71 -23.06 -19.42
C LEU A 72 4.21 -22.89 -19.07
N TYR A 73 5.06 -23.21 -20.04
CA TYR A 73 6.52 -23.21 -19.95
C TYR A 73 7.10 -21.81 -19.82
N TYR A 74 6.53 -20.83 -20.53
CA TYR A 74 6.90 -19.43 -20.40
C TYR A 74 6.56 -18.90 -19.00
N ASN A 75 5.32 -19.12 -18.54
CA ASN A 75 4.88 -18.68 -17.21
C ASN A 75 5.73 -19.29 -16.10
N ALA A 76 6.08 -20.58 -16.21
CA ALA A 76 6.96 -21.27 -15.26
C ALA A 76 8.37 -20.65 -15.23
N ALA A 77 8.97 -20.39 -16.40
CA ALA A 77 10.28 -19.75 -16.49
C ALA A 77 10.27 -18.34 -15.86
N GLN A 78 9.26 -17.53 -16.18
CA GLN A 78 9.10 -16.19 -15.59
C GLN A 78 8.89 -16.26 -14.07
N THR A 79 8.12 -17.25 -13.59
CA THR A 79 7.89 -17.43 -12.15
C THR A 79 9.19 -17.80 -11.43
N LEU A 80 10.00 -18.70 -11.99
CA LEU A 80 11.30 -19.05 -11.41
C LEU A 80 12.24 -17.84 -11.34
N MET A 81 12.38 -17.12 -12.45
CA MET A 81 13.19 -15.90 -12.52
C MET A 81 12.72 -14.87 -11.48
N LYS A 82 11.40 -14.62 -11.42
CA LYS A 82 10.81 -13.68 -10.48
C LYS A 82 11.06 -14.08 -9.03
N GLU A 83 10.90 -15.35 -8.67
CA GLU A 83 11.12 -15.82 -7.30
C GLU A 83 12.60 -15.74 -6.90
N PHE A 84 13.54 -16.08 -7.80
CA PHE A 84 14.97 -15.92 -7.55
C PHE A 84 15.36 -14.45 -7.37
N HIS A 85 14.89 -13.58 -8.27
CA HIS A 85 15.12 -12.14 -8.16
C HIS A 85 14.51 -11.58 -6.87
N LYS A 86 13.23 -11.85 -6.59
CA LYS A 86 12.53 -11.44 -5.37
C LYS A 86 13.31 -11.79 -4.12
N LEU A 87 13.80 -13.04 -4.02
CA LEU A 87 14.43 -13.53 -2.81
C LEU A 87 15.90 -13.13 -2.66
N SER A 88 16.65 -13.00 -3.76
CA SER A 88 18.11 -12.84 -3.73
C SER A 88 18.66 -11.64 -4.52
N GLY A 89 17.87 -11.06 -5.41
CA GLY A 89 18.28 -10.01 -6.34
C GLY A 89 19.14 -10.52 -7.48
N LYS A 90 19.20 -11.84 -7.67
CA LYS A 90 19.91 -12.51 -8.75
C LYS A 90 18.95 -12.75 -9.92
N ASP A 91 19.39 -12.32 -11.09
CA ASP A 91 18.71 -12.57 -12.35
C ASP A 91 19.32 -13.79 -13.02
N ILE A 92 18.47 -14.62 -13.62
CA ILE A 92 18.88 -15.78 -14.41
C ILE A 92 18.33 -15.64 -15.84
N ALA A 93 19.19 -15.85 -16.84
CA ALA A 93 18.78 -15.72 -18.23
C ALA A 93 18.02 -16.95 -18.73
N VAL A 94 17.14 -16.76 -19.72
CA VAL A 94 16.49 -17.84 -20.45
C VAL A 94 17.30 -18.14 -21.71
N SER A 95 17.66 -19.40 -21.94
CA SER A 95 18.39 -19.84 -23.13
C SER A 95 18.00 -21.25 -23.55
N ASP A 96 18.50 -21.69 -24.71
CA ASP A 96 18.52 -23.10 -25.07
C ASP A 96 19.29 -23.91 -24.01
N PRO A 97 19.04 -25.23 -23.87
CA PRO A 97 19.69 -26.06 -22.86
C PRO A 97 21.22 -26.10 -23.04
N GLU A 98 21.94 -25.51 -22.09
CA GLU A 98 23.40 -25.51 -21.98
C GLU A 98 23.89 -26.39 -20.81
N GLU A 99 25.20 -26.53 -20.64
CA GLU A 99 25.77 -27.07 -19.39
C GLU A 99 25.50 -26.07 -18.25
N LYS A 100 24.88 -26.51 -17.14
CA LYS A 100 24.36 -25.70 -16.00
C LYS A 100 23.02 -25.03 -16.28
N ALA A 101 21.94 -25.81 -16.25
CA ALA A 101 20.60 -25.30 -16.51
C ALA A 101 19.56 -25.69 -15.43
N PHE A 102 18.59 -24.80 -15.23
CA PHE A 102 17.27 -25.11 -14.69
C PHE A 102 16.37 -25.54 -15.84
N ILE A 103 16.06 -26.83 -15.91
CA ILE A 103 15.38 -27.45 -17.05
C ILE A 103 13.91 -27.67 -16.69
N ILE A 104 13.02 -26.93 -17.32
CA ILE A 104 11.57 -27.03 -17.10
C ILE A 104 11.00 -28.10 -18.03
N THR A 105 10.20 -29.00 -17.45
CA THR A 105 9.56 -30.11 -18.14
C THR A 105 8.14 -30.32 -17.61
N GLU A 106 7.29 -30.94 -18.41
CA GLU A 106 5.92 -31.29 -18.02
C GLU A 106 5.86 -32.79 -17.69
N GLU A 107 5.19 -33.11 -16.58
CA GLU A 107 4.87 -34.50 -16.23
C GLU A 107 3.66 -34.96 -17.04
N LEU A 108 3.77 -36.10 -17.73
CA LEU A 108 2.66 -36.73 -18.43
C LEU A 108 1.84 -37.68 -17.53
N SER A 109 2.07 -37.66 -16.21
CA SER A 109 1.38 -38.54 -15.27
C SER A 109 0.04 -37.95 -14.83
N ASP A 110 -0.84 -38.82 -14.33
CA ASP A 110 -2.15 -38.42 -13.79
C ASP A 110 -2.04 -37.85 -12.35
N THR A 111 -0.84 -37.75 -11.79
CA THR A 111 -0.65 -37.18 -10.45
C THR A 111 -0.40 -35.69 -10.54
N ASP A 112 -1.16 -34.96 -9.74
CA ASP A 112 -1.06 -33.52 -9.53
C ASP A 112 0.16 -33.19 -8.65
N SER A 113 1.35 -33.45 -9.20
CA SER A 113 2.64 -33.30 -8.53
C SER A 113 3.55 -32.26 -9.16
N PHE A 114 4.49 -31.79 -8.34
CA PHE A 114 5.63 -30.98 -8.73
C PHE A 114 6.90 -31.58 -8.11
N THR A 115 7.95 -31.68 -8.92
CA THR A 115 9.27 -32.15 -8.52
C THR A 115 10.33 -31.15 -8.94
N LEU A 116 11.27 -30.87 -8.05
CA LEU A 116 12.54 -30.21 -8.35
C LEU A 116 13.67 -31.16 -7.94
N ARG A 117 14.60 -31.47 -8.85
CA ARG A 117 15.71 -32.40 -8.58
C ARG A 117 17.03 -31.92 -9.15
N VAL A 118 18.10 -32.04 -8.39
CA VAL A 118 19.46 -31.76 -8.85
C VAL A 118 20.11 -33.06 -9.32
N GLU A 119 20.53 -33.11 -10.58
CA GLU A 119 21.21 -34.27 -11.16
C GLU A 119 22.23 -33.84 -12.21
N ASN A 120 23.44 -34.38 -12.13
CA ASN A 120 24.54 -34.08 -13.06
C ASN A 120 24.84 -32.57 -13.18
N GLY A 121 24.70 -31.81 -12.08
CA GLY A 121 24.94 -30.37 -12.03
C GLY A 121 23.82 -29.50 -12.61
N ASN A 122 22.71 -30.08 -13.08
CA ASN A 122 21.52 -29.37 -13.54
C ASN A 122 20.36 -29.50 -12.53
N VAL A 123 19.40 -28.58 -12.60
CA VAL A 123 18.19 -28.62 -11.78
C VAL A 123 16.98 -28.90 -12.68
N TYR A 124 16.36 -30.06 -12.53
CA TYR A 124 15.18 -30.46 -13.27
C TYR A 124 13.92 -30.04 -12.51
N ILE A 125 13.05 -29.29 -13.17
CA ILE A 125 11.78 -28.81 -12.65
C ILE A 125 10.68 -29.47 -13.48
N THR A 126 9.82 -30.26 -12.84
CA THR A 126 8.78 -31.05 -13.51
C THR A 126 7.46 -30.86 -12.79
N GLY A 127 6.38 -30.59 -13.53
CA GLY A 127 5.02 -30.50 -12.96
C GLY A 127 3.91 -30.81 -13.95
N SER A 128 2.69 -31.04 -13.45
CA SER A 128 1.52 -31.33 -14.29
C SER A 128 0.91 -30.06 -14.89
N LYS A 129 0.25 -30.18 -16.05
CA LYS A 129 -0.49 -29.07 -16.66
C LYS A 129 -1.72 -28.65 -15.85
N THR A 130 -2.35 -29.59 -15.16
CA THR A 130 -3.59 -29.36 -14.39
C THR A 130 -3.33 -28.44 -13.19
N VAL A 131 -2.27 -28.71 -12.43
CA VAL A 131 -1.88 -27.87 -11.29
C VAL A 131 -0.94 -26.74 -11.72
N GLY A 132 -0.25 -26.88 -12.84
CA GLY A 132 0.68 -25.88 -13.31
C GLY A 132 2.04 -25.96 -12.64
N ILE A 133 3.08 -25.64 -13.42
CA ILE A 133 4.48 -25.72 -12.98
C ILE A 133 4.82 -24.48 -12.15
N SER A 134 4.24 -23.32 -12.49
CA SER A 134 4.49 -22.06 -11.80
C SER A 134 4.04 -22.13 -10.33
N ARG A 135 2.90 -22.78 -10.08
CA ARG A 135 2.40 -23.02 -8.71
C ARG A 135 3.37 -23.87 -7.88
N GLY A 136 3.96 -24.90 -8.48
CA GLY A 136 4.98 -25.72 -7.84
C GLY A 136 6.26 -24.96 -7.51
N ILE A 137 6.72 -24.11 -8.42
CA ILE A 137 7.86 -23.22 -8.19
C ILE A 137 7.57 -22.25 -7.03
N ALA A 138 6.39 -21.63 -7.02
CA ALA A 138 5.98 -20.73 -5.94
C ALA A 138 5.88 -21.46 -4.59
N ALA A 139 5.33 -22.68 -4.57
CA ALA A 139 5.29 -23.52 -3.37
C ALA A 139 6.69 -23.85 -2.86
N PHE A 140 7.61 -24.23 -3.74
CA PHE A 140 9.02 -24.45 -3.38
C PHE A 140 9.66 -23.18 -2.81
N SER A 141 9.44 -22.04 -3.45
CA SER A 141 9.93 -20.74 -2.99
C SER A 141 9.45 -20.44 -1.57
N ASP A 142 8.15 -20.54 -1.31
CA ASP A 142 7.58 -20.23 0.01
C ASP A 142 7.93 -21.26 1.10
N GLU A 143 7.96 -22.55 0.75
CA GLU A 143 8.15 -23.61 1.72
C GLU A 143 9.62 -23.83 2.08
N VAL A 144 10.53 -23.50 1.16
CA VAL A 144 11.97 -23.75 1.28
C VAL A 144 12.77 -22.45 1.23
N LEU A 145 12.77 -21.73 0.10
CA LEU A 145 13.70 -20.63 -0.12
C LEU A 145 13.44 -19.44 0.81
N ALA A 146 12.18 -19.05 0.99
CA ALA A 146 11.77 -17.93 1.84
C ALA A 146 12.04 -18.17 3.33
N LYS A 147 12.30 -19.42 3.73
CA LYS A 147 12.67 -19.81 5.11
C LYS A 147 14.16 -20.03 5.28
N ALA A 148 14.94 -20.01 4.19
CA ALA A 148 16.38 -20.12 4.27
C ALA A 148 16.99 -18.77 4.69
N GLU A 149 18.14 -18.84 5.37
CA GLU A 149 18.90 -17.68 5.81
C GLU A 149 20.27 -17.64 5.12
N GLY A 150 20.73 -16.46 4.74
CA GLY A 150 22.02 -16.30 4.08
C GLY A 150 21.96 -16.76 2.62
N SER A 151 22.46 -17.95 2.31
CA SER A 151 22.50 -18.50 0.95
C SER A 151 21.83 -19.87 0.88
N PHE A 152 21.21 -20.19 -0.26
CA PHE A 152 20.65 -21.51 -0.53
C PHE A 152 21.49 -22.25 -1.59
N ASP A 153 21.89 -23.50 -1.32
CA ASP A 153 22.66 -24.32 -2.26
C ASP A 153 21.88 -25.58 -2.68
N PHE A 154 21.61 -25.70 -3.97
CA PHE A 154 21.08 -26.88 -4.62
C PHE A 154 22.21 -27.93 -4.78
N THR A 155 22.44 -28.71 -3.72
CA THR A 155 23.47 -29.77 -3.74
C THR A 155 23.08 -30.95 -4.63
N ASP A 156 24.06 -31.67 -5.18
CA ASP A 156 23.82 -32.87 -6.00
C ASP A 156 22.95 -33.91 -5.26
N GLY A 157 21.91 -34.40 -5.94
CA GLY A 157 20.89 -35.27 -5.34
C GLY A 157 19.84 -34.55 -4.49
N TYR A 158 19.86 -33.22 -4.38
CA TYR A 158 18.77 -32.47 -3.74
C TYR A 158 17.46 -32.72 -4.48
N GLU A 159 16.39 -32.92 -3.72
CA GLU A 159 15.06 -33.18 -4.25
C GLU A 159 13.99 -32.50 -3.41
N TYR A 160 13.04 -31.85 -4.07
CA TYR A 160 11.81 -31.33 -3.49
C TYR A 160 10.63 -31.90 -4.25
N ASN A 161 9.67 -32.46 -3.52
CA ASN A 161 8.46 -33.07 -4.06
C ASN A 161 7.24 -32.44 -3.39
N LYS A 162 6.27 -32.02 -4.20
CA LYS A 162 4.97 -31.51 -3.73
C LYS A 162 3.86 -32.23 -4.47
N VAL A 163 2.89 -32.75 -3.72
CA VAL A 163 1.63 -33.25 -4.26
C VAL A 163 0.55 -32.26 -3.86
N PHE A 164 -0.32 -31.94 -4.81
CA PHE A 164 -1.45 -31.06 -4.61
C PHE A 164 -2.73 -31.89 -4.56
N SER A 165 -3.51 -31.67 -3.51
CA SER A 165 -4.81 -32.33 -3.28
C SER A 165 -5.80 -31.33 -2.71
N ASP A 166 -7.06 -31.75 -2.60
CA ASP A 166 -8.11 -31.01 -1.87
C ASP A 166 -8.37 -29.59 -2.43
N TYR A 167 -8.41 -29.50 -3.76
CA TYR A 167 -8.67 -28.26 -4.48
C TYR A 167 -9.78 -28.45 -5.53
N VAL A 168 -10.33 -27.32 -5.97
CA VAL A 168 -11.21 -27.22 -7.14
C VAL A 168 -10.71 -26.15 -8.10
N THR A 169 -11.09 -26.25 -9.37
CA THR A 169 -10.74 -25.25 -10.40
C THR A 169 -11.98 -24.61 -11.01
N TYR A 170 -11.81 -23.44 -11.63
CA TYR A 170 -12.93 -22.74 -12.27
C TYR A 170 -13.55 -23.53 -13.44
N GLU A 171 -12.75 -24.30 -14.16
CA GLU A 171 -13.19 -25.12 -15.31
C GLU A 171 -14.13 -26.25 -14.87
N GLN A 172 -13.96 -26.81 -13.67
CA GLN A 172 -14.87 -27.81 -13.12
C GLN A 172 -16.30 -27.28 -12.93
N PHE A 173 -16.46 -25.95 -12.88
CA PHE A 173 -17.74 -25.26 -12.74
C PHE A 173 -18.15 -24.50 -14.01
N GLY A 174 -17.45 -24.74 -15.13
CA GLY A 174 -17.82 -24.28 -16.46
C GLY A 174 -17.14 -23.01 -16.94
N ALA A 175 -16.07 -22.54 -16.28
CA ALA A 175 -15.28 -21.45 -16.83
C ALA A 175 -14.59 -21.88 -18.14
N ALA A 176 -14.60 -21.00 -19.13
CA ALA A 176 -13.94 -21.22 -20.42
C ALA A 176 -12.47 -20.79 -20.36
N GLY A 177 -12.16 -19.67 -19.67
CA GLY A 177 -10.79 -19.18 -19.58
C GLY A 177 -10.18 -18.76 -20.92
N ASP A 178 -11.02 -18.34 -21.87
CA ASP A 178 -10.67 -17.99 -23.25
C ASP A 178 -10.45 -16.48 -23.48
N GLY A 179 -10.77 -15.65 -22.47
CA GLY A 179 -10.68 -14.19 -22.52
C GLY A 179 -11.87 -13.50 -23.19
N GLU A 180 -12.90 -14.25 -23.57
CA GLU A 180 -14.09 -13.74 -24.26
C GLU A 180 -15.40 -14.09 -23.54
N THR A 181 -15.50 -15.31 -23.02
CA THR A 181 -16.68 -15.80 -22.30
C THR A 181 -16.72 -15.21 -20.89
N ASP A 182 -17.87 -14.69 -20.46
CA ASP A 182 -18.03 -14.19 -19.08
C ASP A 182 -17.99 -15.35 -18.07
N ASP A 183 -16.87 -15.46 -17.39
CA ASP A 183 -16.53 -16.55 -16.47
C ASP A 183 -16.99 -16.27 -15.03
N LEU A 184 -17.57 -15.09 -14.75
CA LEU A 184 -17.92 -14.68 -13.39
C LEU A 184 -18.86 -15.67 -12.68
N GLU A 185 -19.86 -16.21 -13.39
CA GLU A 185 -20.78 -17.18 -12.81
C GLU A 185 -20.08 -18.48 -12.39
N ALA A 186 -19.14 -18.98 -13.21
CA ALA A 186 -18.37 -20.17 -12.90
C ALA A 186 -17.39 -19.94 -11.73
N ILE A 187 -16.74 -18.78 -11.70
CA ILE A 187 -15.89 -18.34 -10.59
C ILE A 187 -16.68 -18.33 -9.28
N VAL A 188 -17.88 -17.72 -9.28
CA VAL A 188 -18.76 -17.67 -8.09
C VAL A 188 -19.13 -19.07 -7.62
N LYS A 189 -19.59 -19.95 -8.51
CA LYS A 189 -19.96 -21.33 -8.18
C LYS A 189 -18.80 -22.13 -7.61
N THR A 190 -17.59 -21.93 -8.14
CA THR A 190 -16.38 -22.59 -7.66
C THR A 190 -16.09 -22.21 -6.21
N HIS A 191 -16.11 -20.91 -5.91
CA HIS A 191 -15.89 -20.40 -4.55
C HIS A 191 -16.99 -20.85 -3.59
N GLU A 192 -18.25 -20.86 -4.01
CA GLU A 192 -19.36 -21.40 -3.19
C GLU A 192 -19.14 -22.87 -2.83
N TYR A 193 -18.74 -23.70 -3.80
CA TYR A 193 -18.45 -25.11 -3.56
C TYR A 193 -17.20 -25.31 -2.69
N ALA A 194 -16.13 -24.60 -2.97
CA ALA A 194 -14.89 -24.65 -2.21
C ALA A 194 -15.12 -24.31 -0.74
N ASN A 195 -15.84 -23.22 -0.47
CA ASN A 195 -16.21 -22.81 0.88
C ASN A 195 -17.06 -23.85 1.62
N ALA A 196 -18.01 -24.48 0.91
CA ALA A 196 -18.90 -25.48 1.52
C ALA A 196 -18.18 -26.78 1.89
N ASN A 197 -17.07 -27.09 1.22
CA ASN A 197 -16.33 -28.34 1.37
C ASN A 197 -14.94 -28.16 2.02
N GLY A 198 -14.53 -26.92 2.32
CA GLY A 198 -13.21 -26.62 2.88
C GLY A 198 -12.06 -26.89 1.90
N LEU A 199 -12.28 -26.71 0.60
CA LEU A 199 -11.31 -26.98 -0.45
C LEU A 199 -10.62 -25.69 -0.90
N SER A 200 -9.36 -25.80 -1.34
CA SER A 200 -8.66 -24.68 -1.97
C SER A 200 -9.20 -24.40 -3.36
N VAL A 201 -9.04 -23.17 -3.87
CA VAL A 201 -9.38 -22.81 -5.25
C VAL A 201 -8.13 -22.56 -6.05
N PHE A 202 -7.93 -23.33 -7.12
CA PHE A 202 -6.81 -23.17 -8.05
C PHE A 202 -7.31 -22.68 -9.40
N ALA A 203 -6.78 -21.55 -9.88
CA ALA A 203 -6.98 -21.14 -11.27
C ALA A 203 -6.02 -21.88 -12.21
N ASN A 204 -6.42 -22.09 -13.45
CA ASN A 204 -5.52 -22.62 -14.48
C ASN A 204 -4.50 -21.54 -14.87
N GLU A 205 -3.20 -21.84 -14.76
CA GLU A 205 -2.14 -20.86 -14.92
C GLU A 205 -1.97 -20.34 -16.36
N THR A 206 -2.63 -20.98 -17.33
CA THR A 206 -2.66 -20.54 -18.75
C THR A 206 -3.95 -19.84 -19.15
N ALA A 207 -4.99 -19.88 -18.31
CA ALA A 207 -6.31 -19.34 -18.62
C ALA A 207 -6.36 -17.80 -18.59
N VAL A 208 -7.35 -17.27 -19.32
CA VAL A 208 -7.75 -15.85 -19.32
C VAL A 208 -9.23 -15.78 -18.97
N TYR A 209 -9.56 -15.42 -17.75
CA TYR A 209 -10.96 -15.30 -17.33
C TYR A 209 -11.47 -13.90 -17.64
N TYR A 210 -12.48 -13.80 -18.50
CA TYR A 210 -13.17 -12.53 -18.73
C TYR A 210 -14.29 -12.35 -17.69
N ILE A 211 -14.36 -11.17 -17.08
CA ILE A 211 -15.34 -10.83 -16.04
C ILE A 211 -16.12 -9.61 -16.51
N GLY A 212 -17.39 -9.84 -16.86
CA GLY A 212 -18.30 -8.80 -17.32
C GLY A 212 -18.90 -7.97 -16.19
N GLY A 213 -19.94 -7.20 -16.54
CA GLY A 213 -20.59 -6.24 -15.64
C GLY A 213 -21.66 -6.81 -14.70
N ALA A 214 -21.88 -8.13 -14.69
CA ALA A 214 -22.94 -8.75 -13.90
C ALA A 214 -22.78 -8.51 -12.39
N ASN A 215 -23.90 -8.29 -11.69
CA ASN A 215 -23.90 -8.05 -10.25
C ASN A 215 -23.77 -9.35 -9.43
N MET A 216 -22.59 -9.96 -9.45
CA MET A 216 -22.25 -11.16 -8.68
C MET A 216 -20.92 -10.98 -7.93
N THR A 217 -20.77 -11.69 -6.81
CA THR A 217 -19.57 -11.63 -5.96
C THR A 217 -19.11 -13.03 -5.58
N ALA A 218 -17.87 -13.36 -5.91
CA ALA A 218 -17.21 -14.57 -5.45
C ALA A 218 -16.72 -14.36 -4.01
N ARG A 219 -17.29 -15.11 -3.06
CA ARG A 219 -16.89 -15.05 -1.66
C ARG A 219 -15.74 -16.03 -1.41
N ILE A 220 -14.60 -15.54 -0.94
CA ILE A 220 -13.43 -16.38 -0.67
C ILE A 220 -13.38 -16.65 0.84
N LYS A 221 -13.44 -17.93 1.26
CA LYS A 221 -13.24 -18.35 2.66
C LYS A 221 -12.17 -19.43 2.83
N THR A 222 -11.61 -19.92 1.73
CA THR A 222 -10.52 -20.91 1.70
C THR A 222 -9.34 -20.36 0.92
N ASP A 223 -8.19 -21.01 1.06
CA ASP A 223 -6.98 -20.63 0.31
C ASP A 223 -7.26 -20.63 -1.19
N THR A 224 -6.74 -19.61 -1.86
CA THR A 224 -6.95 -19.38 -3.28
C THR A 224 -5.62 -19.10 -3.96
N ASP A 225 -5.28 -19.90 -4.95
CA ASP A 225 -4.06 -19.75 -5.73
C ASP A 225 -4.41 -19.52 -7.20
N TRP A 226 -4.34 -18.26 -7.62
CA TRP A 226 -4.54 -17.87 -9.00
C TRP A 226 -3.30 -18.11 -9.88
N SER A 227 -2.16 -18.51 -9.31
CA SER A 227 -0.89 -18.73 -10.01
C SER A 227 -0.62 -17.61 -11.03
N THR A 228 -0.38 -17.95 -12.29
CA THR A 228 -0.22 -17.00 -13.39
C THR A 228 -1.48 -16.85 -14.24
N ALA A 229 -2.67 -17.17 -13.73
CA ALA A 229 -3.91 -16.95 -14.47
C ALA A 229 -4.14 -15.46 -14.74
N ARG A 230 -4.75 -15.16 -15.90
CA ARG A 230 -5.12 -13.79 -16.30
C ARG A 230 -6.59 -13.53 -16.05
N PHE A 231 -6.92 -12.31 -15.68
CA PHE A 231 -8.30 -11.84 -15.49
C PHE A 231 -8.49 -10.52 -16.23
N ILE A 232 -9.49 -10.45 -17.10
CA ILE A 232 -9.91 -9.21 -17.75
C ILE A 232 -11.17 -8.74 -17.05
N ILE A 233 -11.12 -7.61 -16.35
CA ILE A 233 -12.26 -7.02 -15.67
C ILE A 233 -12.80 -5.90 -16.56
N ASP A 234 -13.98 -6.10 -17.15
CA ASP A 234 -14.59 -5.10 -18.02
C ASP A 234 -15.53 -4.18 -17.24
N ASP A 235 -15.10 -2.94 -17.01
CA ASP A 235 -15.88 -1.93 -16.29
C ASP A 235 -16.64 -0.97 -17.20
N THR A 236 -16.69 -1.25 -18.50
CA THR A 236 -17.34 -0.36 -19.47
C THR A 236 -18.86 -0.40 -19.35
N ASN A 237 -19.44 -1.48 -18.81
CA ASN A 237 -20.89 -1.67 -18.67
C ASN A 237 -21.26 -2.48 -17.40
N VAL A 238 -21.07 -1.88 -16.22
CA VAL A 238 -21.31 -2.53 -14.91
C VAL A 238 -22.74 -2.29 -14.41
N GLU A 239 -23.44 -3.35 -14.00
CA GLU A 239 -24.81 -3.27 -13.47
C GLU A 239 -24.88 -2.59 -12.10
N ASN A 240 -23.93 -2.92 -11.21
CA ASN A 240 -23.82 -2.33 -9.88
C ASN A 240 -22.36 -1.98 -9.54
N ILE A 241 -22.04 -0.68 -9.65
CA ILE A 241 -20.69 -0.16 -9.40
C ILE A 241 -20.24 -0.29 -7.94
N SER A 242 -21.16 -0.55 -7.00
CA SER A 242 -20.84 -0.72 -5.58
C SER A 242 -20.52 -2.16 -5.17
N SER A 243 -20.60 -3.12 -6.10
CA SER A 243 -20.34 -4.53 -5.84
C SER A 243 -18.90 -4.92 -6.12
N TRP A 244 -18.30 -5.64 -5.17
CA TRP A 244 -16.99 -6.29 -5.31
C TRP A 244 -17.09 -7.57 -6.12
N ILE A 245 -16.07 -7.82 -6.94
CA ILE A 245 -15.96 -9.07 -7.71
C ILE A 245 -15.57 -10.21 -6.76
N PHE A 246 -14.55 -9.97 -5.92
CA PHE A 246 -14.13 -10.89 -4.88
C PHE A 246 -14.33 -10.29 -3.50
N THR A 247 -14.80 -11.09 -2.54
CA THR A 247 -14.85 -10.70 -1.13
C THR A 247 -14.28 -11.80 -0.24
N VAL A 248 -13.11 -11.54 0.34
CA VAL A 248 -12.51 -12.39 1.36
C VAL A 248 -13.31 -12.23 2.64
N THR A 249 -14.00 -13.29 3.03
CA THR A 249 -15.06 -13.25 4.03
C THR A 249 -14.63 -14.03 5.28
N PRO A 250 -14.83 -13.49 6.49
CA PRO A 250 -14.53 -14.21 7.72
C PRO A 250 -15.40 -15.46 7.87
N SER A 251 -14.92 -16.43 8.65
CA SER A 251 -15.71 -17.61 9.01
C SER A 251 -16.92 -17.22 9.89
N GLY A 252 -16.70 -16.29 10.83
CA GLY A 252 -17.71 -15.74 11.73
C GLY A 252 -18.41 -14.48 11.19
N SER A 253 -19.71 -14.39 11.41
CA SER A 253 -20.48 -13.17 11.11
C SER A 253 -20.20 -12.08 12.14
N SER A 254 -20.16 -10.83 11.69
CA SER A 254 -20.12 -9.68 12.60
C SER A 254 -21.41 -9.55 13.41
N TYR A 255 -21.33 -9.08 14.65
CA TYR A 255 -22.49 -8.86 15.53
C TYR A 255 -22.35 -7.59 16.36
N SER A 256 -23.47 -7.06 16.85
CA SER A 256 -23.48 -5.84 17.67
C SER A 256 -23.46 -6.17 19.16
N VAL A 257 -22.69 -5.38 19.92
CA VAL A 257 -22.67 -5.38 21.40
C VAL A 257 -23.02 -4.01 21.97
N THR A 258 -23.60 -3.11 21.17
CA THR A 258 -23.86 -1.70 21.54
C THR A 258 -24.52 -1.55 22.92
N GLU A 259 -25.59 -2.31 23.19
CA GLU A 259 -26.35 -2.24 24.46
C GLU A 259 -25.56 -2.74 25.68
N LYS A 260 -24.38 -3.35 25.48
CA LYS A 260 -23.52 -3.90 26.54
C LYS A 260 -22.31 -3.01 26.84
N VAL A 261 -22.00 -2.04 26.00
CA VAL A 261 -20.80 -1.19 26.12
C VAL A 261 -21.22 0.17 26.67
N SER A 262 -20.74 0.49 27.87
CA SER A 262 -20.92 1.81 28.49
C SER A 262 -20.01 2.86 27.84
N PRO A 263 -20.19 4.16 28.14
CA PRO A 263 -19.20 5.19 27.78
C PRO A 263 -17.77 4.76 28.14
N LEU A 264 -16.82 5.07 27.26
CA LEU A 264 -15.41 4.66 27.37
C LEU A 264 -14.52 5.90 27.44
N LYS A 265 -13.55 5.90 28.34
CA LYS A 265 -12.49 6.92 28.38
C LYS A 265 -11.27 6.45 27.59
N ILE A 266 -10.48 7.39 27.10
CA ILE A 266 -9.33 7.12 26.24
C ILE A 266 -8.30 6.17 26.88
N ASP A 267 -8.25 6.12 28.22
CA ASP A 267 -7.39 5.25 29.02
C ASP A 267 -8.06 3.94 29.45
N ALA A 268 -9.29 3.66 28.99
CA ALA A 268 -9.97 2.42 29.28
C ALA A 268 -9.19 1.23 28.73
N SER A 269 -9.03 0.19 29.56
CA SER A 269 -8.34 -1.04 29.19
C SER A 269 -9.30 -2.19 28.87
N ASN A 270 -10.62 -2.00 28.98
CA ASN A 270 -11.63 -3.04 28.75
C ASN A 270 -12.97 -2.41 28.30
N ILE A 271 -13.71 -3.08 27.43
CA ILE A 271 -14.99 -2.61 26.88
C ILE A 271 -16.22 -2.92 27.75
N GLY A 272 -16.04 -3.59 28.89
CA GLY A 272 -17.09 -3.90 29.87
C GLY A 272 -17.94 -5.13 29.56
N THR A 273 -17.62 -5.89 28.50
CA THR A 273 -18.31 -7.13 28.12
C THR A 273 -17.34 -8.14 27.53
N SER A 274 -17.59 -9.43 27.76
CA SER A 274 -16.88 -10.52 27.09
C SER A 274 -17.39 -10.73 25.66
N LEU A 275 -16.54 -11.33 24.83
CA LEU A 275 -16.77 -11.69 23.43
C LEU A 275 -16.56 -13.21 23.24
N ASP A 276 -16.92 -13.73 22.06
CA ASP A 276 -16.77 -15.17 21.77
C ASP A 276 -15.31 -15.56 21.51
N GLY A 277 -14.46 -14.59 21.19
CA GLY A 277 -13.04 -14.76 20.90
C GLY A 277 -12.36 -13.40 20.69
N GLU A 278 -11.10 -13.43 20.27
CA GLU A 278 -10.41 -12.22 19.82
C GLU A 278 -11.16 -11.59 18.64
N SER A 279 -11.30 -10.27 18.67
CA SER A 279 -12.12 -9.56 17.71
C SER A 279 -11.62 -8.15 17.48
N LEU A 280 -11.83 -7.65 16.27
CA LEU A 280 -11.79 -6.23 15.97
C LEU A 280 -13.15 -5.61 16.32
N VAL A 281 -13.15 -4.50 17.05
CA VAL A 281 -14.36 -3.79 17.45
C VAL A 281 -14.33 -2.38 16.86
N VAL A 282 -15.38 -2.03 16.13
CA VAL A 282 -15.60 -0.68 15.62
C VAL A 282 -16.60 0.02 16.53
N LEU A 283 -16.16 1.11 17.16
CA LEU A 283 -16.94 1.94 18.07
C LEU A 283 -17.38 3.22 17.36
N THR A 284 -18.59 3.70 17.66
CA THR A 284 -19.10 4.96 17.10
C THR A 284 -19.95 5.73 18.11
N ASP A 285 -19.67 7.02 18.24
CA ASP A 285 -20.57 8.02 18.81
C ASP A 285 -21.08 8.95 17.70
N SER A 286 -22.34 8.78 17.32
CA SER A 286 -22.98 9.59 16.28
C SER A 286 -23.42 10.98 16.76
N ASN A 287 -23.38 11.24 18.08
CA ASN A 287 -23.66 12.55 18.66
C ASN A 287 -22.51 13.54 18.50
N VAL A 288 -21.30 13.04 18.25
CA VAL A 288 -20.09 13.84 18.07
C VAL A 288 -19.64 13.79 16.61
N LYS A 289 -19.31 14.95 16.03
CA LYS A 289 -18.75 15.05 14.68
C LYS A 289 -17.28 15.43 14.74
N ARG A 290 -16.46 14.67 14.02
CA ARG A 290 -15.01 14.86 13.85
C ARG A 290 -14.70 15.02 12.37
N TYR A 291 -13.52 15.55 12.04
CA TYR A 291 -13.01 15.67 10.67
C TYR A 291 -13.95 16.50 9.78
N ILE A 292 -14.47 17.61 10.32
CA ILE A 292 -15.31 18.56 9.57
C ILE A 292 -14.44 19.22 8.51
N ARG A 293 -14.54 18.75 7.27
CA ARG A 293 -13.57 19.06 6.21
C ARG A 293 -13.71 20.50 5.74
N LYS A 294 -12.57 21.15 5.49
CA LYS A 294 -12.47 22.47 4.85
C LYS A 294 -12.11 22.32 3.36
N GLY A 295 -12.47 23.33 2.55
CA GLY A 295 -12.03 23.45 1.16
C GLY A 295 -13.09 23.00 0.14
N ALA A 296 -12.65 22.68 -1.07
CA ALA A 296 -13.55 22.38 -2.21
C ALA A 296 -14.55 21.24 -1.91
N ASN A 297 -14.15 20.29 -1.06
CA ASN A 297 -14.93 19.13 -0.63
C ASN A 297 -15.43 19.25 0.81
N GLN A 298 -15.72 20.47 1.28
CA GLN A 298 -16.25 20.72 2.62
C GLN A 298 -17.45 19.84 2.98
N ASN A 299 -17.56 19.43 4.24
CA ASN A 299 -18.64 18.58 4.72
C ASN A 299 -18.98 18.89 6.20
N SER A 300 -19.95 18.15 6.75
CA SER A 300 -20.40 18.31 8.14
C SER A 300 -19.69 17.38 9.14
N GLY A 301 -18.56 16.80 8.75
CA GLY A 301 -17.80 15.84 9.53
C GLY A 301 -18.39 14.42 9.54
N SER A 302 -17.57 13.50 10.05
CA SER A 302 -17.91 12.09 10.28
C SER A 302 -18.29 11.90 11.75
N SER A 303 -19.15 10.92 12.05
CA SER A 303 -19.37 10.51 13.45
C SER A 303 -18.04 10.11 14.09
N GLN A 304 -17.85 10.43 15.38
CA GLN A 304 -16.66 9.98 16.10
C GLN A 304 -16.61 8.45 16.06
N ALA A 305 -15.52 7.92 15.56
CA ALA A 305 -15.31 6.48 15.44
C ALA A 305 -13.89 6.12 15.84
N ASP A 306 -13.74 4.89 16.31
CA ASP A 306 -12.45 4.27 16.55
C ASP A 306 -12.53 2.75 16.30
N VAL A 307 -11.37 2.15 16.04
CA VAL A 307 -11.22 0.71 15.83
C VAL A 307 -10.19 0.15 16.79
N ILE A 308 -10.50 -0.95 17.46
CA ILE A 308 -9.64 -1.56 18.48
C ILE A 308 -9.64 -3.08 18.36
N LEU A 309 -8.52 -3.72 18.72
CA LEU A 309 -8.48 -5.15 18.99
C LEU A 309 -8.85 -5.42 20.43
N VAL A 310 -9.66 -6.45 20.64
CA VAL A 310 -10.21 -6.84 21.93
C VAL A 310 -10.11 -8.36 22.09
N ASP A 311 -9.63 -8.82 23.24
CA ASP A 311 -9.62 -10.24 23.57
C ASP A 311 -11.00 -10.77 23.98
N LYS A 312 -11.13 -12.08 24.21
CA LYS A 312 -12.39 -12.71 24.63
C LYS A 312 -12.98 -12.15 25.93
N ASP A 313 -12.15 -11.58 26.81
CA ASP A 313 -12.55 -11.05 28.11
C ASP A 313 -12.87 -9.54 28.03
N GLY A 314 -12.84 -8.97 26.83
CA GLY A 314 -13.14 -7.57 26.58
C GLY A 314 -11.95 -6.64 26.77
N ASN A 315 -10.74 -7.15 27.00
CA ASN A 315 -9.56 -6.31 27.22
C ASN A 315 -9.10 -5.69 25.90
N ILE A 316 -8.86 -4.39 25.91
CA ILE A 316 -8.38 -3.63 24.75
C ILE A 316 -6.88 -3.88 24.60
N SER A 317 -6.44 -4.25 23.39
CA SER A 317 -5.02 -4.42 23.12
C SER A 317 -4.26 -3.09 23.32
N PRO A 318 -3.12 -3.10 24.06
CA PRO A 318 -2.30 -1.90 24.25
C PRO A 318 -1.69 -1.38 22.94
N ASP A 319 -1.63 -2.20 21.88
CA ASP A 319 -1.14 -1.79 20.57
C ASP A 319 -2.20 -1.01 19.77
N THR A 320 -3.47 -1.15 20.14
CA THR A 320 -4.60 -0.44 19.55
C THR A 320 -5.46 0.26 20.61
N PRO A 321 -4.87 1.15 21.44
CA PRO A 321 -5.63 1.86 22.47
C PRO A 321 -6.64 2.82 21.84
N LEU A 322 -7.64 3.22 22.62
CA LEU A 322 -8.60 4.23 22.19
C LEU A 322 -7.89 5.55 21.85
N ILE A 323 -8.43 6.28 20.86
CA ILE A 323 -7.94 7.62 20.48
C ILE A 323 -8.90 8.74 20.88
N TRP A 324 -10.06 8.39 21.45
CA TRP A 324 -11.09 9.33 21.89
C TRP A 324 -11.68 8.91 23.23
N ASP A 325 -12.15 9.90 23.99
CA ASP A 325 -13.22 9.70 24.95
C ASP A 325 -14.56 9.53 24.21
N PHE A 326 -15.30 8.49 24.55
CA PHE A 326 -16.66 8.23 24.09
C PHE A 326 -17.63 8.49 25.24
N ASP A 327 -18.27 9.66 25.25
CA ASP A 327 -19.31 9.99 26.25
C ASP A 327 -20.60 9.19 26.02
N ALA A 328 -20.79 8.67 24.80
CA ALA A 328 -21.80 7.66 24.47
C ALA A 328 -21.25 6.64 23.46
N ILE A 329 -21.80 5.42 23.49
CA ILE A 329 -21.57 4.41 22.45
C ILE A 329 -22.90 4.20 21.72
N THR A 330 -23.00 4.76 20.52
CA THR A 330 -24.20 4.63 19.67
C THR A 330 -24.13 3.42 18.75
N SER A 331 -22.94 2.89 18.52
CA SER A 331 -22.71 1.61 17.85
C SER A 331 -21.42 0.98 18.36
N ALA A 332 -21.45 -0.32 18.64
CA ALA A 332 -20.28 -1.18 18.83
C ALA A 332 -20.50 -2.46 18.03
N VAL A 333 -19.72 -2.64 16.96
CA VAL A 333 -19.81 -3.81 16.08
C VAL A 333 -18.54 -4.63 16.21
N VAL A 334 -18.71 -5.92 16.46
CA VAL A 334 -17.65 -6.91 16.63
C VAL A 334 -17.45 -7.65 15.32
N TYR A 335 -16.20 -7.74 14.90
CA TYR A 335 -15.71 -8.49 13.74
C TYR A 335 -14.75 -9.57 14.26
N PRO A 336 -15.18 -10.84 14.29
CA PRO A 336 -14.34 -11.94 14.79
C PRO A 336 -13.02 -12.05 14.02
N VAL A 337 -11.94 -12.35 14.74
CA VAL A 337 -10.64 -12.66 14.14
C VAL A 337 -10.52 -14.17 13.97
N ASP A 338 -10.39 -14.63 12.72
CA ASP A 338 -10.15 -16.04 12.43
C ASP A 338 -8.77 -16.47 12.95
N THR A 339 -8.63 -17.68 13.53
CA THR A 339 -7.34 -18.16 14.07
C THR A 339 -6.36 -18.56 12.99
N GLU A 340 -6.85 -19.18 11.91
CA GLU A 340 -6.03 -19.64 10.81
C GLU A 340 -5.78 -18.53 9.79
N THR A 341 -4.58 -18.46 9.25
CA THR A 341 -4.27 -17.56 8.14
C THR A 341 -4.94 -18.06 6.86
N LEU A 342 -5.62 -17.16 6.13
CA LEU A 342 -6.07 -17.42 4.76
C LEU A 342 -5.09 -16.79 3.78
N THR A 343 -4.70 -17.54 2.76
CA THR A 343 -3.74 -17.08 1.75
C THR A 343 -4.37 -16.98 0.37
N ILE A 344 -4.16 -15.83 -0.28
CA ILE A 344 -4.48 -15.59 -1.69
C ILE A 344 -3.20 -15.32 -2.45
N LYS A 345 -2.94 -16.09 -3.52
CA LYS A 345 -1.69 -16.01 -4.29
C LYS A 345 -1.92 -15.72 -5.76
N GLY A 346 -1.05 -14.90 -6.32
CA GLY A 346 -0.89 -14.71 -7.76
C GLY A 346 -2.06 -14.00 -8.43
N GLY A 347 -2.20 -14.22 -9.73
CA GLY A 347 -3.20 -13.59 -10.59
C GLY A 347 -2.69 -12.29 -11.23
N LYS A 348 -2.86 -12.21 -12.55
CA LYS A 348 -2.61 -11.00 -13.35
C LYS A 348 -3.95 -10.42 -13.83
N PHE A 349 -4.33 -9.31 -13.24
CA PHE A 349 -5.60 -8.63 -13.47
C PHE A 349 -5.41 -7.43 -14.38
N THR A 350 -6.27 -7.27 -15.37
CA THR A 350 -6.33 -6.10 -16.23
C THR A 350 -7.73 -5.52 -16.17
N THR A 351 -7.86 -4.32 -15.64
CA THR A 351 -9.12 -3.57 -15.66
C THR A 351 -9.21 -2.78 -16.96
N VAL A 352 -10.27 -3.04 -17.74
CA VAL A 352 -10.71 -2.17 -18.82
C VAL A 352 -11.52 -1.04 -18.19
N ALA A 353 -10.91 0.13 -18.07
CA ALA A 353 -11.46 1.23 -17.29
C ALA A 353 -12.83 1.69 -17.78
N ASN A 354 -13.67 2.12 -16.84
CA ASN A 354 -14.94 2.77 -17.15
C ASN A 354 -14.71 4.07 -17.97
N ASN A 355 -15.70 4.44 -18.78
CA ASN A 355 -15.74 5.72 -19.49
C ASN A 355 -16.93 6.58 -19.01
N ALA A 356 -17.27 6.46 -17.73
CA ALA A 356 -18.40 7.16 -17.11
C ALA A 356 -18.12 8.67 -16.98
N PRO A 357 -19.16 9.50 -16.77
CA PRO A 357 -18.97 10.90 -16.41
C PRO A 357 -18.10 11.05 -15.15
N SER A 358 -17.30 12.12 -15.11
CA SER A 358 -16.41 12.40 -13.98
C SER A 358 -17.17 12.99 -12.79
N GLU A 359 -17.80 12.10 -12.05
CA GLU A 359 -18.60 12.38 -10.84
C GLU A 359 -18.16 11.46 -9.69
N TYR A 360 -18.57 11.76 -8.45
CA TYR A 360 -18.24 10.95 -7.27
C TYR A 360 -19.07 9.64 -7.19
N THR A 361 -18.99 8.81 -8.23
CA THR A 361 -19.61 7.49 -8.35
C THR A 361 -18.53 6.41 -8.32
N TYR A 362 -18.06 6.06 -7.12
CA TYR A 362 -16.93 5.15 -6.96
C TYR A 362 -17.25 3.71 -7.39
N TYR A 363 -16.38 3.14 -8.22
CA TYR A 363 -16.42 1.73 -8.61
C TYR A 363 -15.69 0.87 -7.55
N ALA A 364 -16.29 -0.26 -7.20
CA ALA A 364 -15.80 -1.23 -6.22
C ALA A 364 -15.41 -2.56 -6.89
N ARG A 365 -14.78 -2.52 -8.06
CA ARG A 365 -14.62 -3.66 -8.97
C ARG A 365 -13.30 -4.43 -8.80
N GLY A 366 -13.02 -4.87 -7.57
CA GLY A 366 -11.81 -5.63 -7.25
C GLY A 366 -11.99 -6.67 -6.15
N ILE A 367 -11.05 -6.70 -5.22
CA ILE A 367 -10.96 -7.62 -4.09
C ILE A 367 -11.18 -6.85 -2.79
N GLN A 368 -12.28 -7.16 -2.09
CA GLN A 368 -12.51 -6.69 -0.73
C GLN A 368 -12.03 -7.71 0.28
N VAL A 369 -11.20 -7.28 1.23
CA VAL A 369 -10.75 -8.10 2.36
C VAL A 369 -11.50 -7.65 3.61
N ARG A 370 -12.41 -8.50 4.08
CA ARG A 370 -13.14 -8.32 5.35
C ARG A 370 -12.78 -9.36 6.40
N ARG A 371 -11.86 -10.26 6.08
CA ARG A 371 -11.37 -11.32 6.94
C ARG A 371 -10.04 -10.91 7.57
N SER A 372 -9.94 -10.99 8.89
CA SER A 372 -8.67 -10.80 9.61
C SER A 372 -7.73 -11.98 9.37
N ASN A 373 -6.44 -11.85 9.67
CA ASN A 373 -5.43 -12.90 9.45
C ASN A 373 -5.41 -13.38 7.99
N THR A 374 -5.20 -12.44 7.06
CA THR A 374 -5.19 -12.70 5.62
C THR A 374 -3.85 -12.29 5.00
N VAL A 375 -3.30 -13.14 4.13
CA VAL A 375 -2.12 -12.83 3.31
C VAL A 375 -2.53 -12.80 1.84
N ILE A 376 -2.24 -11.69 1.17
CA ILE A 376 -2.33 -11.55 -0.28
C ILE A 376 -0.91 -11.43 -0.82
N ASP A 377 -0.53 -12.33 -1.73
CA ASP A 377 0.84 -12.41 -2.25
C ASP A 377 0.85 -12.46 -3.77
N GLY A 378 1.66 -11.60 -4.40
CA GLY A 378 1.98 -11.75 -5.83
C GLY A 378 0.90 -11.31 -6.80
N ILE A 379 -0.06 -10.47 -6.39
CA ILE A 379 -1.06 -9.91 -7.30
C ILE A 379 -0.39 -8.91 -8.25
N PHE A 380 -0.76 -8.97 -9.52
CA PHE A 380 -0.43 -7.92 -10.49
C PHE A 380 -1.73 -7.31 -11.01
N HIS A 381 -1.89 -5.99 -10.91
CA HIS A 381 -3.04 -5.27 -11.44
C HIS A 381 -2.61 -4.15 -12.40
N ASP A 382 -3.16 -4.20 -13.61
CA ASP A 382 -2.99 -3.21 -14.67
C ASP A 382 -4.32 -2.56 -15.06
N VAL A 383 -4.25 -1.31 -15.53
CA VAL A 383 -5.43 -0.54 -15.96
C VAL A 383 -5.20 -0.04 -17.38
N ILE A 384 -6.14 -0.38 -18.27
CA ILE A 384 -6.11 0.04 -19.67
C ILE A 384 -7.34 0.85 -20.04
N ASN A 385 -7.24 1.58 -21.15
CA ASN A 385 -8.34 2.34 -21.77
C ASN A 385 -8.91 3.51 -20.95
N GLU A 386 -8.14 4.08 -20.02
CA GLU A 386 -8.52 5.34 -19.37
C GLU A 386 -8.59 6.51 -20.37
N GLY A 387 -9.80 7.01 -20.58
CA GLY A 387 -10.13 7.98 -21.63
C GLY A 387 -9.98 9.46 -21.22
N LYS A 388 -10.83 10.31 -21.79
CA LYS A 388 -10.93 11.74 -21.42
C LYS A 388 -11.79 11.98 -20.19
N THR A 389 -12.67 11.03 -19.89
CA THR A 389 -13.61 11.02 -18.77
C THR A 389 -13.50 9.68 -18.08
N GLY A 390 -13.84 9.66 -16.80
CA GLY A 390 -13.91 8.45 -15.99
C GLY A 390 -14.43 8.78 -14.60
N ALA A 391 -15.15 7.83 -14.01
CA ALA A 391 -15.54 7.81 -12.62
C ALA A 391 -14.43 7.19 -11.76
N PRO A 392 -14.32 7.57 -10.48
CA PRO A 392 -13.24 7.11 -9.60
C PRO A 392 -13.41 5.65 -9.17
N TYR A 393 -12.31 5.03 -8.78
CA TYR A 393 -12.23 3.71 -8.17
C TYR A 393 -11.99 3.82 -6.67
N SER A 394 -12.68 2.98 -5.89
CA SER A 394 -12.53 2.94 -4.44
C SER A 394 -11.25 2.24 -3.99
N ALA A 395 -10.90 1.15 -4.68
CA ALA A 395 -9.62 0.43 -4.69
C ALA A 395 -9.78 -0.80 -5.60
N PHE A 396 -8.67 -1.38 -6.06
CA PHE A 396 -8.62 -2.76 -6.53
C PHE A 396 -8.44 -3.74 -5.36
N VAL A 397 -7.56 -3.47 -4.40
CA VAL A 397 -7.49 -4.20 -3.12
C VAL A 397 -7.91 -3.31 -1.97
N SER A 398 -9.01 -3.67 -1.30
CA SER A 398 -9.60 -2.89 -0.20
C SER A 398 -9.65 -3.67 1.10
N LEU A 399 -8.98 -3.17 2.13
CA LEU A 399 -9.01 -3.72 3.48
C LEU A 399 -10.12 -3.02 4.28
N SER A 400 -11.06 -3.77 4.85
CA SER A 400 -12.23 -3.18 5.51
C SER A 400 -12.71 -4.00 6.69
N CYS A 401 -12.72 -3.39 7.89
CA CYS A 401 -13.18 -4.02 9.13
C CYS A 401 -12.42 -5.34 9.44
N CYS A 402 -11.10 -5.32 9.30
CA CYS A 402 -10.25 -6.49 9.48
C CYS A 402 -8.93 -6.13 10.18
N ALA A 403 -8.28 -7.14 10.75
CA ALA A 403 -6.99 -7.02 11.41
C ALA A 403 -5.96 -7.97 10.80
N ASP A 404 -4.68 -7.65 10.95
CA ASP A 404 -3.56 -8.55 10.64
C ASP A 404 -3.59 -9.01 9.18
N VAL A 405 -3.58 -8.04 8.27
CA VAL A 405 -3.59 -8.28 6.82
C VAL A 405 -2.26 -7.85 6.21
N THR A 406 -1.63 -8.76 5.48
CA THR A 406 -0.41 -8.47 4.72
C THR A 406 -0.68 -8.59 3.22
N VAL A 407 -0.43 -7.52 2.49
CA VAL A 407 -0.37 -7.50 1.02
C VAL A 407 1.10 -7.41 0.63
N LYS A 408 1.62 -8.42 -0.06
CA LYS A 408 3.05 -8.49 -0.36
C LYS A 408 3.37 -8.86 -1.81
N ASN A 409 4.56 -8.48 -2.26
CA ASN A 409 5.11 -8.76 -3.58
C ASN A 409 4.14 -8.44 -4.74
N SER A 410 3.30 -7.41 -4.56
CA SER A 410 2.18 -7.10 -5.44
C SER A 410 2.41 -5.80 -6.20
N THR A 411 1.91 -5.72 -7.43
CA THR A 411 2.05 -4.56 -8.30
C THR A 411 0.67 -3.98 -8.61
N PHE A 412 0.54 -2.66 -8.48
CA PHE A 412 -0.70 -1.90 -8.61
C PHE A 412 -0.56 -0.80 -9.68
N THR A 413 -1.67 -0.20 -10.11
CA THR A 413 -1.67 0.83 -11.15
C THR A 413 -2.35 2.10 -10.69
N GLY A 414 -1.65 3.25 -10.79
CA GLY A 414 -2.26 4.54 -10.49
C GLY A 414 -3.30 4.91 -11.53
N HIS A 415 -4.47 5.38 -11.11
CA HIS A 415 -5.52 5.84 -12.02
C HIS A 415 -5.28 7.25 -12.53
N LYS A 416 -5.70 7.54 -13.76
CA LYS A 416 -5.67 8.88 -14.32
C LYS A 416 -6.49 9.85 -13.46
N ARG A 417 -5.94 11.05 -13.26
CA ARG A 417 -6.60 12.11 -12.51
C ARG A 417 -7.70 12.75 -13.37
N TYR A 418 -8.93 12.68 -12.87
CA TYR A 418 -10.08 13.42 -13.40
C TYR A 418 -10.53 14.51 -12.43
N GLU A 419 -11.28 15.51 -12.94
CA GLU A 419 -11.83 16.60 -12.13
C GLU A 419 -13.35 16.58 -12.12
N THR A 420 -13.92 17.09 -11.04
CA THR A 420 -15.37 17.27 -10.85
C THR A 420 -15.64 18.57 -10.08
N ILE A 421 -16.91 18.86 -9.80
CA ILE A 421 -17.29 20.00 -8.96
C ILE A 421 -17.50 19.52 -7.52
N GLY A 422 -16.68 20.03 -6.61
CA GLY A 422 -16.77 19.73 -5.18
C GLY A 422 -18.01 20.36 -4.53
N SER A 423 -18.29 19.97 -3.29
CA SER A 423 -19.44 20.46 -2.51
C SER A 423 -19.44 21.98 -2.27
N ALA A 424 -18.29 22.65 -2.40
CA ALA A 424 -18.18 24.11 -2.35
C ALA A 424 -18.52 24.81 -3.69
N GLY A 425 -18.89 24.06 -4.74
CA GLY A 425 -19.18 24.60 -6.07
C GLY A 425 -17.93 24.95 -6.89
N THR A 426 -16.77 24.44 -6.50
CA THR A 426 -15.47 24.70 -7.16
C THR A 426 -14.88 23.42 -7.74
N SER A 427 -14.06 23.53 -8.81
CA SER A 427 -13.36 22.37 -9.37
C SER A 427 -12.48 21.69 -8.33
N VAL A 428 -12.43 20.37 -8.37
CA VAL A 428 -11.59 19.54 -7.53
C VAL A 428 -11.19 18.26 -8.26
N ALA A 429 -9.96 17.81 -8.04
CA ALA A 429 -9.53 16.51 -8.51
C ALA A 429 -10.22 15.38 -7.71
N MET A 430 -10.68 14.35 -8.41
CA MET A 430 -11.29 13.18 -7.77
C MET A 430 -10.22 12.20 -7.32
N GLY A 431 -10.37 11.68 -6.11
CA GLY A 431 -9.55 10.57 -5.68
C GLY A 431 -9.98 9.29 -6.35
N SER A 432 -9.03 8.55 -6.94
CA SER A 432 -9.25 7.23 -7.54
C SER A 432 -8.07 6.35 -7.13
N TYR A 433 -8.37 5.18 -6.59
CA TYR A 433 -7.40 4.37 -5.87
C TYR A 433 -7.31 2.96 -6.42
N ASP A 434 -6.15 2.36 -6.21
CA ASP A 434 -5.91 0.94 -6.46
C ASP A 434 -5.74 0.17 -5.15
N ILE A 435 -5.30 0.84 -4.09
CA ILE A 435 -5.23 0.28 -2.74
C ILE A 435 -6.04 1.14 -1.75
N GLY A 436 -6.79 0.48 -0.88
CA GLY A 436 -7.62 1.14 0.11
C GLY A 436 -7.59 0.40 1.45
N ALA A 437 -7.69 1.16 2.53
CA ALA A 437 -7.89 0.60 3.87
C ALA A 437 -8.87 1.46 4.67
N ALA A 438 -9.87 0.84 5.30
CA ALA A 438 -10.84 1.54 6.13
C ALA A 438 -11.12 0.70 7.38
N THR A 439 -10.95 1.26 8.59
CA THR A 439 -11.15 0.51 9.84
C THR A 439 -10.33 -0.78 9.90
N ALA A 440 -9.08 -0.70 9.40
CA ALA A 440 -8.14 -1.81 9.39
C ALA A 440 -7.06 -1.64 10.47
N VAL A 441 -6.69 -2.74 11.11
CA VAL A 441 -5.65 -2.78 12.14
C VAL A 441 -4.50 -3.67 11.68
N ASN A 442 -3.26 -3.27 11.92
CA ASN A 442 -2.07 -4.06 11.58
C ASN A 442 -2.05 -4.44 10.09
N ALA A 443 -2.24 -3.45 9.22
CA ALA A 443 -2.20 -3.66 7.77
C ALA A 443 -0.80 -3.34 7.22
N THR A 444 -0.20 -4.30 6.52
CA THR A 444 1.15 -4.21 5.97
C THR A 444 1.12 -4.34 4.45
N PHE A 445 1.81 -3.42 3.78
CA PHE A 445 2.20 -3.53 2.38
C PHE A 445 3.71 -3.76 2.31
N LEU A 446 4.11 -4.90 1.77
CA LEU A 446 5.52 -5.34 1.75
C LEU A 446 5.99 -5.61 0.32
N ASN A 447 7.07 -4.95 -0.10
CA ASN A 447 7.64 -5.11 -1.46
C ASN A 447 6.60 -4.89 -2.57
N CYS A 448 5.76 -3.87 -2.42
CA CYS A 448 4.72 -3.54 -3.40
C CYS A 448 5.12 -2.35 -4.30
N ASN A 449 4.76 -2.41 -5.58
CA ASN A 449 5.19 -1.45 -6.59
C ASN A 449 4.02 -0.89 -7.42
N GLN A 450 4.29 0.18 -8.17
CA GLN A 450 3.38 0.71 -9.18
C GLN A 450 3.86 0.40 -10.60
N THR A 451 2.92 0.13 -11.52
CA THR A 451 3.18 -0.06 -12.95
C THR A 451 3.51 1.25 -13.67
N ASN A 452 2.99 2.38 -13.20
CA ASN A 452 3.23 3.69 -13.80
C ASN A 452 4.22 4.53 -12.99
N ASP A 453 4.78 5.55 -13.65
CA ASP A 453 5.73 6.48 -13.04
C ASP A 453 5.10 7.15 -11.81
N ILE A 454 5.64 6.84 -10.63
CA ILE A 454 5.18 7.37 -9.34
C ILE A 454 5.32 8.90 -9.24
N THR A 455 6.04 9.53 -10.17
CA THR A 455 6.23 10.98 -10.26
C THR A 455 5.33 11.67 -11.32
N ASP A 456 4.59 10.94 -12.16
CA ASP A 456 3.71 11.54 -13.18
C ASP A 456 2.39 12.03 -12.56
N GLY A 457 2.28 13.35 -12.37
CA GLY A 457 1.10 14.02 -11.84
C GLY A 457 -0.15 14.00 -12.74
N LYS A 458 -0.11 13.33 -13.90
CA LYS A 458 -1.32 12.96 -14.66
C LYS A 458 -2.15 11.88 -13.96
N TYR A 459 -1.49 11.04 -13.17
CA TYR A 459 -2.15 10.04 -12.33
C TYR A 459 -2.47 10.66 -10.97
N TRP A 460 -3.50 10.13 -10.30
CA TRP A 460 -3.76 10.45 -8.90
C TRP A 460 -2.72 9.72 -8.01
N GLY A 461 -2.99 9.64 -6.71
CA GLY A 461 -2.24 8.78 -5.79
C GLY A 461 -2.89 7.40 -5.63
N ILE A 462 -2.05 6.37 -5.53
CA ILE A 462 -2.46 4.95 -5.53
C ILE A 462 -3.37 4.56 -4.35
N ALA A 463 -3.21 5.23 -3.20
CA ALA A 463 -3.75 4.77 -1.92
C ALA A 463 -4.73 5.74 -1.26
N GLY A 464 -5.77 5.25 -0.58
CA GLY A 464 -6.57 6.06 0.35
C GLY A 464 -6.93 5.29 1.63
N THR A 465 -6.56 5.80 2.81
CA THR A 465 -6.78 5.08 4.08
C THR A 465 -7.54 5.88 5.14
N ASN A 466 -8.45 5.23 5.89
CA ASN A 466 -9.30 5.86 6.89
C ASN A 466 -9.44 5.01 8.16
N TYR A 467 -9.41 5.63 9.33
CA TYR A 467 -9.62 5.01 10.64
C TYR A 467 -8.78 3.74 10.86
N CYS A 468 -7.52 3.77 10.42
CA CYS A 468 -6.63 2.61 10.52
C CYS A 468 -5.69 2.72 11.73
N LYS A 469 -5.24 1.58 12.26
CA LYS A 469 -4.16 1.54 13.26
C LYS A 469 -3.01 0.67 12.79
N ASN A 470 -1.78 1.13 13.02
CA ASN A 470 -0.55 0.40 12.68
C ASN A 470 -0.46 0.07 11.18
N LEU A 471 -0.47 1.11 10.34
CA LEU A 471 -0.23 0.97 8.90
C LEU A 471 1.27 0.90 8.61
N VAL A 472 1.69 -0.10 7.84
CA VAL A 472 3.11 -0.33 7.52
C VAL A 472 3.31 -0.43 6.01
N TYR A 473 4.17 0.41 5.44
CA TYR A 473 4.76 0.24 4.11
C TYR A 473 6.24 -0.12 4.30
N ASP A 474 6.69 -1.23 3.74
CA ASP A 474 8.09 -1.66 3.77
C ASP A 474 8.51 -2.17 2.40
N GLY A 475 9.62 -1.67 1.85
CA GLY A 475 10.06 -2.06 0.51
C GLY A 475 9.17 -1.52 -0.62
N CYS A 476 8.32 -0.52 -0.39
CA CYS A 476 7.32 -0.06 -1.36
C CYS A 476 7.82 1.02 -2.31
N SER A 477 7.36 0.99 -3.56
CA SER A 477 7.54 2.06 -4.56
C SER A 477 6.17 2.58 -5.00
N PHE A 478 5.71 3.67 -4.40
CA PHE A 478 4.36 4.22 -4.59
C PHE A 478 4.37 5.73 -4.79
N SER A 479 3.37 6.24 -5.48
CA SER A 479 3.09 7.67 -5.68
C SER A 479 2.82 8.41 -4.37
N ARG A 480 2.31 7.71 -3.34
CA ARG A 480 2.07 8.27 -2.01
C ARG A 480 1.89 7.24 -0.89
N PHE A 481 2.04 7.75 0.33
CA PHE A 481 1.35 7.25 1.53
C PHE A 481 0.24 8.25 1.90
N ASP A 482 -0.95 7.78 2.25
CA ASP A 482 -2.07 8.68 2.54
C ASP A 482 -2.98 8.20 3.66
N ALA A 483 -2.92 8.92 4.78
CA ALA A 483 -3.88 8.87 5.87
C ALA A 483 -4.92 9.99 5.68
N HIS A 484 -6.19 9.63 5.51
CA HIS A 484 -7.29 10.59 5.31
C HIS A 484 -7.98 11.01 6.61
N GLN A 485 -8.31 10.07 7.50
CA GLN A 485 -9.01 10.33 8.76
C GLN A 485 -8.56 9.33 9.82
N GLY A 486 -8.33 9.77 11.07
CA GLY A 486 -8.22 8.88 12.24
C GLY A 486 -7.20 7.76 12.17
N VAL A 487 -6.07 7.98 11.50
CA VAL A 487 -4.99 6.99 11.49
C VAL A 487 -4.19 7.08 12.79
N ARG A 488 -3.89 5.94 13.43
CA ARG A 488 -2.94 5.88 14.55
C ARG A 488 -1.76 5.01 14.18
N ASN A 489 -0.56 5.54 14.35
CA ASN A 489 0.70 4.92 13.97
C ASN A 489 0.81 4.67 12.46
N ALA A 490 1.89 5.17 11.88
CA ALA A 490 2.26 4.95 10.49
C ALA A 490 3.74 4.61 10.44
N THR A 491 4.11 3.56 9.71
CA THR A 491 5.51 3.17 9.51
C THR A 491 5.77 3.07 8.03
N ILE A 492 6.74 3.83 7.53
CA ILE A 492 7.20 3.80 6.15
C ILE A 492 8.69 3.51 6.19
N LYS A 493 9.09 2.35 5.66
CA LYS A 493 10.46 1.86 5.70
C LYS A 493 10.91 1.46 4.32
N ASN A 494 12.20 1.65 4.02
CA ASN A 494 12.83 1.07 2.85
C ASN A 494 12.04 1.36 1.55
N SER A 495 11.49 2.57 1.43
CA SER A 495 10.47 2.89 0.43
C SER A 495 10.87 4.07 -0.44
N VAL A 496 10.21 4.20 -1.59
CA VAL A 496 10.27 5.36 -2.47
C VAL A 496 8.87 5.90 -2.68
N LEU A 497 8.66 7.16 -2.27
CA LEU A 497 7.37 7.83 -2.40
C LEU A 497 7.43 8.98 -3.42
N GLY A 498 6.50 8.94 -4.37
CA GLY A 498 6.45 9.82 -5.53
C GLY A 498 5.78 11.18 -5.30
N HIS A 499 5.21 11.74 -6.37
CA HIS A 499 4.83 13.17 -6.45
C HIS A 499 3.78 13.63 -5.42
N HIS A 500 2.96 12.72 -4.90
CA HIS A 500 1.98 13.04 -3.86
C HIS A 500 2.57 12.95 -2.44
N GLY A 501 3.72 12.29 -2.28
CA GLY A 501 4.50 12.24 -1.05
C GLY A 501 3.80 11.52 0.11
N ILE A 502 4.09 11.96 1.33
CA ILE A 502 3.50 11.41 2.56
C ILE A 502 2.42 12.38 3.04
N LYS A 503 1.17 11.92 3.09
CA LYS A 503 0.03 12.68 3.63
C LYS A 503 -0.42 12.09 4.95
N LEU A 504 -0.40 12.89 6.02
CA LEU A 504 -0.73 12.43 7.38
C LEU A 504 -1.83 13.25 8.05
N ILE A 505 -2.66 12.55 8.80
CA ILE A 505 -3.49 13.09 9.86
C ILE A 505 -3.80 11.99 10.86
N GLY A 506 -3.69 12.29 12.15
CA GLY A 506 -3.91 11.26 13.15
C GLY A 506 -3.21 11.47 14.49
N THR A 507 -2.73 10.37 15.06
CA THR A 507 -2.12 10.29 16.39
C THR A 507 -1.09 9.16 16.47
N GLY A 508 -0.35 9.09 17.57
CA GLY A 508 0.65 8.06 17.82
C GLY A 508 1.97 8.35 17.11
N THR A 509 2.70 7.33 16.69
CA THR A 509 4.03 7.46 16.09
C THR A 509 3.98 7.33 14.58
N ALA A 510 4.39 8.35 13.85
CA ALA A 510 4.74 8.25 12.44
C ALA A 510 6.25 8.08 12.31
N LEU A 511 6.69 6.90 11.88
CA LEU A 511 8.09 6.59 11.60
C LEU A 511 8.31 6.53 10.08
N VAL A 512 9.27 7.32 9.59
CA VAL A 512 9.76 7.28 8.20
C VAL A 512 11.25 7.00 8.25
N GLU A 513 11.65 5.81 7.79
CA GLU A 513 13.03 5.33 7.92
C GLU A 513 13.55 4.78 6.59
N ASN A 514 14.82 5.03 6.25
CA ASN A 514 15.45 4.53 5.02
C ASN A 514 14.60 4.78 3.76
N THR A 515 13.99 5.96 3.66
CA THR A 515 12.98 6.25 2.64
C THR A 515 13.38 7.45 1.78
N THR A 516 13.11 7.35 0.48
CA THR A 516 13.26 8.45 -0.47
C THR A 516 11.90 9.07 -0.78
N VAL A 517 11.79 10.39 -0.70
CA VAL A 517 10.55 11.13 -1.00
C VAL A 517 10.79 12.14 -2.14
N LEU A 518 9.91 12.12 -3.14
CA LEU A 518 10.03 12.85 -4.43
C LEU A 518 8.83 13.80 -4.64
N SER A 519 8.57 14.67 -3.69
CA SER A 519 7.38 15.56 -3.66
C SER A 519 7.74 17.01 -3.31
N ASP A 520 6.73 17.88 -3.21
CA ASP A 520 6.88 19.30 -2.86
C ASP A 520 7.29 19.55 -1.39
N CYS A 521 6.94 18.61 -0.51
CA CYS A 521 7.31 18.55 0.90
C CYS A 521 7.64 17.10 1.28
N PHE A 522 8.35 16.89 2.39
CA PHE A 522 8.68 15.53 2.83
C PHE A 522 7.45 14.84 3.45
N ILE A 523 6.81 15.49 4.41
CA ILE A 523 5.50 15.12 4.99
C ILE A 523 4.56 16.32 4.85
N ALA A 524 3.34 16.07 4.40
CA ALA A 524 2.25 17.04 4.44
C ALA A 524 1.18 16.58 5.42
N LEU A 525 0.97 17.37 6.47
CA LEU A 525 -0.21 17.23 7.31
C LEU A 525 -1.44 17.71 6.52
N ARG A 526 -2.56 17.01 6.65
CA ARG A 526 -3.77 17.27 5.87
C ARG A 526 -4.44 18.58 6.28
N GLU A 527 -4.16 19.65 5.55
CA GLU A 527 -4.75 20.98 5.76
C GLU A 527 -6.29 20.96 5.75
N ASP A 528 -6.88 20.18 4.85
CA ASP A 528 -8.33 20.03 4.73
C ASP A 528 -9.00 19.41 5.96
N TYR A 529 -8.19 18.86 6.87
CA TYR A 529 -8.60 18.31 8.17
C TYR A 529 -7.79 18.91 9.34
N GLY A 530 -7.24 20.11 9.18
CA GLY A 530 -6.64 20.86 10.28
C GLY A 530 -5.18 20.55 10.59
N SER A 531 -4.49 19.80 9.72
CA SER A 531 -3.05 19.54 9.82
C SER A 531 -2.63 18.96 11.18
N THR A 532 -3.41 18.01 11.69
CA THR A 532 -3.19 17.46 13.03
C THR A 532 -2.40 16.15 13.02
N TRP A 533 -1.38 16.05 13.86
CA TRP A 533 -0.76 14.79 14.28
C TRP A 533 -0.51 14.85 15.79
N ASN A 534 -1.40 14.25 16.58
CA ASN A 534 -1.24 14.22 18.04
C ASN A 534 -0.32 13.05 18.45
N GLY A 535 0.99 13.29 18.39
CA GLY A 535 2.00 12.28 18.71
C GLY A 535 3.34 12.61 18.06
N ASP A 536 4.11 11.58 17.73
CA ASP A 536 5.52 11.73 17.37
C ASP A 536 5.69 11.56 15.85
N ILE A 537 6.55 12.39 15.26
CA ILE A 537 7.05 12.21 13.89
C ILE A 537 8.56 11.96 13.97
N ILE A 538 9.00 10.83 13.44
CA ILE A 538 10.38 10.37 13.47
C ILE A 538 10.84 10.13 12.03
N ILE A 539 11.91 10.81 11.61
CA ILE A 539 12.51 10.73 10.27
C ILE A 539 13.95 10.25 10.42
N ARG A 540 14.29 9.09 9.85
CA ARG A 540 15.62 8.47 10.00
C ARG A 540 16.22 8.04 8.67
N ASN A 541 17.47 8.40 8.41
CA ASN A 541 18.23 7.95 7.24
C ASN A 541 17.48 8.13 5.90
N CYS A 542 16.83 9.28 5.74
CA CYS A 542 15.94 9.55 4.62
C CYS A 542 16.59 10.46 3.57
N LYS A 543 16.09 10.39 2.34
CA LYS A 543 16.43 11.31 1.25
C LYS A 543 15.20 12.06 0.79
N PHE A 544 15.32 13.37 0.60
CA PHE A 544 14.25 14.22 0.10
C PHE A 544 14.67 14.92 -1.19
N TYR A 545 13.89 14.74 -2.25
CA TYR A 545 14.06 15.40 -3.54
C TYR A 545 12.90 16.39 -3.75
N PRO A 546 13.02 17.62 -3.25
CA PRO A 546 11.97 18.63 -3.38
C PRO A 546 11.81 19.08 -4.83
N THR A 547 10.59 19.45 -5.21
CA THR A 547 10.29 20.04 -6.53
C THR A 547 10.53 21.56 -6.60
N GLY A 548 10.91 22.20 -5.48
CA GLY A 548 11.10 23.65 -5.37
C GLY A 548 12.36 24.05 -4.61
N VAL A 549 12.52 25.36 -4.39
CA VAL A 549 13.65 25.96 -3.64
C VAL A 549 13.33 26.27 -2.18
N THR A 550 12.06 26.14 -1.77
CA THR A 550 11.66 26.21 -0.37
C THR A 550 11.24 24.81 0.03
N ASN A 551 12.04 24.18 0.88
CA ASN A 551 11.92 22.76 1.20
C ASN A 551 11.28 22.66 2.58
N ASN A 552 10.01 22.27 2.64
CA ASN A 552 9.32 22.02 3.90
C ASN A 552 9.45 20.53 4.26
N ILE A 553 10.02 20.23 5.41
CA ILE A 553 10.07 18.86 5.92
C ILE A 553 8.67 18.44 6.39
N ILE A 554 7.97 19.31 7.11
CA ILE A 554 6.57 19.11 7.53
C ILE A 554 5.74 20.30 7.03
N ASP A 555 4.89 20.09 6.02
CA ASP A 555 3.87 21.08 5.64
C ASP A 555 2.70 20.99 6.61
N ALA A 556 2.51 22.04 7.42
CA ALA A 556 1.57 22.08 8.53
C ALA A 556 0.59 23.25 8.45
N LYS A 557 0.20 23.66 7.24
CA LYS A 557 -0.72 24.78 7.03
C LYS A 557 -2.04 24.58 7.79
N ASN A 558 -2.40 25.59 8.58
CA ASN A 558 -3.69 25.66 9.27
C ASN A 558 -4.06 27.14 9.46
N SER A 559 -5.25 27.53 9.02
CA SER A 559 -5.72 28.91 9.11
C SER A 559 -6.20 29.34 10.50
N GLU A 560 -6.36 28.39 11.43
CA GLU A 560 -6.80 28.58 12.82
C GLU A 560 -8.17 29.26 12.95
N ASP A 561 -9.00 29.16 11.91
CA ASP A 561 -10.31 29.83 11.79
C ASP A 561 -11.49 28.86 11.57
N HIS A 562 -11.20 27.56 11.50
CA HIS A 562 -12.17 26.50 11.20
C HIS A 562 -12.26 25.48 12.32
N ASP A 563 -13.48 25.08 12.66
CA ASP A 563 -13.75 24.00 13.61
C ASP A 563 -13.73 22.66 12.89
N PHE A 564 -12.67 21.89 13.07
CA PHE A 564 -12.57 20.53 12.52
C PHE A 564 -13.32 19.48 13.36
N GLY A 565 -13.94 19.90 14.46
CA GLY A 565 -14.57 19.04 15.44
C GLY A 565 -13.58 18.46 16.45
N TYR A 566 -12.35 18.96 16.54
CA TYR A 566 -11.32 18.56 17.51
C TYR A 566 -10.22 19.62 17.64
N THR A 567 -9.45 19.56 18.74
CA THR A 567 -8.21 20.32 18.89
C THR A 567 -7.17 19.83 17.87
N CYS A 568 -6.56 20.77 17.15
CA CYS A 568 -5.50 20.47 16.19
C CYS A 568 -4.14 20.53 16.89
N TYR A 569 -3.33 19.48 16.72
CA TYR A 569 -1.99 19.37 17.29
C TYR A 569 -0.97 19.31 16.17
N LEU A 570 0.06 20.15 16.23
CA LEU A 570 1.32 19.82 15.58
C LEU A 570 1.94 18.60 16.31
N PRO A 571 2.87 17.87 15.67
CA PRO A 571 3.52 16.73 16.31
C PRO A 571 4.09 17.13 17.68
N ARG A 572 3.75 16.36 18.71
CA ARG A 572 4.23 16.53 20.08
C ARG A 572 5.76 16.49 20.10
N ARG A 573 6.35 15.51 19.42
CA ARG A 573 7.79 15.36 19.25
C ARG A 573 8.14 15.22 17.77
N VAL A 574 9.16 15.94 17.33
CA VAL A 574 9.78 15.74 16.01
C VAL A 574 11.24 15.33 16.18
N GLU A 575 11.60 14.18 15.64
CA GLU A 575 12.98 13.68 15.61
C GLU A 575 13.40 13.53 14.15
N VAL A 576 14.45 14.26 13.76
CA VAL A 576 15.12 14.08 12.46
C VAL A 576 16.53 13.60 12.73
N ASP A 577 16.91 12.45 12.18
CA ASP A 577 18.26 11.91 12.27
C ASP A 577 18.72 11.33 10.93
N GLY A 578 19.64 12.00 10.24
CA GLY A 578 20.17 11.52 8.96
C GLY A 578 19.25 11.82 7.77
N LEU A 579 18.73 13.04 7.68
CA LEU A 579 17.97 13.50 6.52
C LEU A 579 18.88 14.25 5.53
N PHE A 580 18.94 13.76 4.30
CA PHE A 580 19.61 14.44 3.19
C PHE A 580 18.60 15.09 2.24
N VAL A 581 18.68 16.41 2.07
CA VAL A 581 17.82 17.15 1.13
C VAL A 581 18.60 17.45 -0.16
N HIS A 582 18.14 16.88 -1.27
CA HIS A 582 18.73 17.05 -2.60
C HIS A 582 18.30 18.39 -3.23
N SER A 583 18.68 19.50 -2.60
CA SER A 583 18.35 20.86 -3.06
C SER A 583 19.37 21.88 -2.56
N ILE A 584 19.50 22.97 -3.30
CA ILE A 584 20.28 24.16 -2.92
C ILE A 584 19.41 25.24 -2.24
N GLY A 585 18.18 24.89 -1.90
CA GLY A 585 17.14 25.79 -1.38
C GLY A 585 17.21 26.08 0.12
N PHE A 586 16.17 26.73 0.64
CA PHE A 586 15.99 26.98 2.07
C PHE A 586 15.19 25.84 2.70
N ASN A 587 15.72 25.25 3.77
CA ASN A 587 15.08 24.14 4.46
C ASN A 587 14.35 24.64 5.71
N PHE A 588 13.08 24.28 5.84
CA PHE A 588 12.25 24.56 7.01
C PHE A 588 11.72 23.25 7.59
N LEU A 589 11.87 23.06 8.90
CA LEU A 589 11.30 21.91 9.60
C LEU A 589 9.78 21.92 9.47
N PHE A 590 9.16 23.08 9.69
CA PHE A 590 7.75 23.33 9.48
C PHE A 590 7.53 24.42 8.45
N SER A 591 6.53 24.23 7.58
CA SER A 591 6.05 25.31 6.71
C SER A 591 5.49 26.49 7.51
N MET A 592 5.14 27.57 6.81
CA MET A 592 4.37 28.67 7.39
C MET A 592 2.95 28.18 7.68
N VAL A 593 2.68 27.84 8.95
CA VAL A 593 1.39 27.34 9.46
C VAL A 593 0.25 28.30 9.10
N ASN A 594 0.39 29.58 9.46
CA ASN A 594 -0.65 30.59 9.23
C ASN A 594 -0.04 31.94 8.88
N SER A 595 -0.32 32.45 7.68
CA SER A 595 0.21 33.76 7.22
C SER A 595 -0.28 34.97 8.04
N LYS A 596 -1.32 34.80 8.86
CA LYS A 596 -1.85 35.86 9.74
C LYS A 596 -1.26 35.82 11.16
N HIS A 597 -0.78 34.67 11.60
CA HIS A 597 -0.25 34.45 12.96
C HIS A 597 1.25 34.75 13.02
N LEU A 598 1.62 36.01 12.80
CA LEU A 598 3.03 36.45 12.75
C LEU A 598 3.51 37.04 14.08
N THR A 599 2.60 37.35 15.01
CA THR A 599 2.89 38.00 16.29
C THR A 599 1.99 37.44 17.38
N ASP A 600 2.43 37.51 18.63
CA ASP A 600 1.70 37.05 19.83
C ASP A 600 0.37 37.80 20.06
N SER A 601 0.14 38.90 19.33
CA SER A 601 -1.11 39.66 19.38
C SER A 601 -2.21 39.08 18.49
N TYR A 602 -1.91 38.07 17.66
CA TYR A 602 -2.92 37.41 16.85
C TYR A 602 -3.74 36.44 17.71
N GLU A 603 -5.06 36.62 17.71
CA GLU A 603 -5.97 35.73 18.43
C GLU A 603 -6.58 34.71 17.45
N ALA A 604 -6.06 33.49 17.48
CA ALA A 604 -6.62 32.36 16.76
C ALA A 604 -7.98 31.94 17.35
N LYS A 605 -8.96 31.67 16.49
CA LYS A 605 -10.28 31.18 16.93
C LYS A 605 -10.21 29.70 17.32
N TYR A 606 -9.43 28.92 16.55
CA TYR A 606 -9.16 27.51 16.79
C TYR A 606 -7.63 27.31 16.70
N PRO A 607 -6.87 27.68 17.74
CA PRO A 607 -5.41 27.61 17.72
C PRO A 607 -4.92 26.17 17.55
N VAL A 608 -3.78 26.02 16.88
CA VAL A 608 -3.03 24.76 16.89
C VAL A 608 -2.17 24.66 18.16
N ILE A 609 -2.01 23.45 18.68
CA ILE A 609 -1.06 23.19 19.77
C ILE A 609 0.33 22.94 19.17
N PRO A 610 1.37 23.70 19.56
CA PRO A 610 2.71 23.56 18.99
C PRO A 610 3.44 22.31 19.52
N PRO A 611 4.58 21.92 18.90
CA PRO A 611 5.43 20.84 19.41
C PRO A 611 5.97 21.10 20.82
N GLU A 612 6.21 20.01 21.57
CA GLU A 612 6.87 20.03 22.88
C GLU A 612 8.39 19.80 22.75
N GLU A 613 8.83 19.07 21.72
CA GLU A 613 10.24 18.70 21.51
C GLU A 613 10.57 18.63 20.02
N MET A 614 11.70 19.22 19.62
CA MET A 614 12.23 19.11 18.26
C MET A 614 13.73 18.79 18.33
N THR A 615 14.18 17.76 17.63
CA THR A 615 15.61 17.42 17.54
C THR A 615 15.98 17.19 16.09
N VAL A 616 17.08 17.80 15.64
CA VAL A 616 17.62 17.59 14.29
C VAL A 616 19.10 17.23 14.34
N ASN A 617 19.39 15.95 14.09
CA ASN A 617 20.73 15.40 13.99
C ASN A 617 21.05 14.99 12.55
N ASN A 618 22.33 15.06 12.20
CA ASN A 618 22.85 14.55 10.91
C ASN A 618 22.07 15.04 9.68
N PHE A 619 21.55 16.28 9.74
CA PHE A 619 20.90 16.92 8.60
C PHE A 619 21.95 17.45 7.62
N SER A 620 21.71 17.25 6.33
CA SER A 620 22.56 17.80 5.27
C SER A 620 21.76 18.11 4.01
N ASP A 621 22.31 19.01 3.20
CA ASP A 621 21.76 19.37 1.88
C ASP A 621 22.90 19.54 0.87
N LEU A 622 22.61 20.04 -0.34
CA LEU A 622 23.65 20.31 -1.34
C LEU A 622 24.51 21.55 -1.03
N THR A 623 24.29 22.24 0.11
CA THR A 623 24.91 23.53 0.43
C THR A 623 25.50 23.58 1.85
N THR A 624 24.75 24.14 2.80
CA THR A 624 25.21 24.60 4.11
C THR A 624 24.79 23.67 5.25
N GLY A 625 23.85 22.75 5.00
CA GLY A 625 23.27 21.89 6.05
C GLY A 625 22.46 22.64 7.09
N ASN A 626 21.95 23.84 6.79
CA ASN A 626 21.11 24.59 7.72
C ASN A 626 19.63 24.25 7.54
N ILE A 627 18.91 24.19 8.67
CA ILE A 627 17.46 24.06 8.73
C ILE A 627 16.89 25.11 9.71
N PHE A 628 15.79 25.75 9.32
CA PHE A 628 15.06 26.69 10.15
C PHE A 628 13.82 26.02 10.72
N VAL A 629 13.36 26.42 11.92
CA VAL A 629 12.13 25.84 12.51
C VAL A 629 10.91 26.16 11.64
N SER A 630 10.60 27.45 11.46
CA SER A 630 9.49 27.93 10.63
C SER A 630 9.61 29.45 10.42
N ALA A 631 8.86 29.98 9.46
CA ALA A 631 8.64 31.42 9.34
C ALA A 631 7.65 31.98 10.38
N ASN A 632 6.83 31.14 11.03
CA ASN A 632 5.87 31.55 12.08
C ASN A 632 6.50 31.57 13.48
N THR A 633 7.37 32.54 13.78
CA THR A 633 8.07 32.58 15.07
C THR A 633 7.17 32.80 16.31
N ALA A 634 5.92 33.25 16.13
CA ALA A 634 4.94 33.40 17.22
C ALA A 634 4.28 32.08 17.64
N ILE A 635 4.28 31.06 16.76
CA ILE A 635 3.71 29.73 17.06
C ILE A 635 4.76 28.81 17.69
N PHE A 636 6.03 28.94 17.27
CA PHE A 636 7.10 28.04 17.67
C PHE A 636 8.03 28.68 18.70
N ASP A 637 8.27 27.97 19.80
CA ASP A 637 9.39 28.27 20.69
C ASP A 637 10.68 27.69 20.10
N ILE A 638 11.57 28.57 19.63
CA ILE A 638 12.84 28.20 18.99
C ILE A 638 13.78 27.52 20.02
N GLY A 639 13.58 27.74 21.32
CA GLY A 639 14.36 27.09 22.38
C GLY A 639 14.12 25.58 22.49
N LEU A 640 13.08 25.05 21.83
CA LEU A 640 12.76 23.61 21.81
C LEU A 640 13.53 22.82 20.73
N LEU A 641 14.24 23.50 19.83
CA LEU A 641 15.09 22.83 18.84
C LEU A 641 16.47 22.55 19.43
N ALA A 642 16.77 21.26 19.63
CA ALA A 642 18.06 20.74 20.09
C ALA A 642 18.95 20.31 18.92
#